data_AF-B8BP92-F1
#
_entry.id   AF-B8BP92-F1
#
_cell.length_a   1.000
_cell.length_b   1.000
_cell.length_c   1.000
_cell.angle_alpha   90.00
_cell.angle_beta   90.00
_cell.angle_gamma   90.00
#
_symmetry.space_group_name_H-M   'P 1'
#
loop_
_entity.id
_entity.type
_entity.pdbx_description
1 polymer ?
#
loop_
_entity_poly.entity_id
_entity_poly.type
_entity_poly.pdbx_seq_one_letter_code
_entity_poly.pdbx_strand_id
1 'polypeptide(L)'
;MAVGKNKRISKGKKGSKKKTVDPFAKKDWYDIKAPSVFNVRNVGKTLVSRTQGTKIASEGLKHRVFEVSLADLQNDEDQAYRKIRLRAEDVQGKNVLTNFWGMSFTTDKLRSLVKKWQTLIEAHVDVKTTDNYMLRLFCIGFTKRRPNQVKRTCYAQASQIRQIRRKMVEIMVNQASSCDLKELVSKFIPEVIGKEIEKATSSIFPLQNVFVRKVKILKAPKFDLGKLMEVHGDYKEDVGTKLERPAEDEVVERDSSIIGILVPSADLHHQLRVFAQGSSRLAAAAAAAAWPVARQAHTTHIKHGGHLLPHKTTKPPNTTPHHIPAAHRQYRCPVDVPSHLSDYQLEQKGASMGLRSKQPKALAFRCYAANHRSLTLAVWSLAALVVVVNFHLLIIHKEDESTSTHEINRSIVSELEEVEEEKFRVSPPRSRRNPRAVRRKGEQKPPSVVDEFLDESSAVHDMFFPERNTAIDPINGGNDSMYFYYPGRVWLDTDGNPIQAHGGGVLYDEKTETYFWYGENKDGKTYKAHSKGADRVDIVGVSCYSSKDLWTWRNEGVVLRGEKKNVTHDLHKSNVLERPKVIYNGRTGKYVMWMHIDDTNYTKASVGVAISDSPTGPFSYLYSKQPHDCESRDMTIFKDDNGKGYLIYSSEDNSELHIGQLTDEYLDVTDYMQRVLIAQHREAPALFKYEGTYYMITSGCTGWAPNTALAHAATAIMGPWETLGNPCVGGNDIFRSTTFFSQSTFVLPIPGLSGSFIFMADRWSPSELRDSRYVWLPLTVGGLPDEAADYSFMFPLWSRVSIYWHRRWRLPEGWRDS
;
A
#
# COMPACT_ATOMS: atom_id res chain seq x y z
N MET A 1 48.64 32.47 37.96
CA MET A 1 49.77 32.86 37.10
C MET A 1 49.22 33.58 35.88
N ALA A 2 49.84 34.71 35.54
CA ALA A 2 49.28 35.82 34.80
C ALA A 2 49.20 35.66 33.26
N VAL A 3 48.40 36.56 32.70
CA VAL A 3 48.15 36.97 31.31
C VAL A 3 49.38 36.94 30.38
N GLY A 4 49.19 36.47 29.14
CA GLY A 4 50.14 36.66 28.03
C GLY A 4 49.45 36.63 26.67
N LYS A 5 49.22 37.82 26.10
CA LYS A 5 48.55 38.10 24.82
C LYS A 5 49.31 37.50 23.62
N ASN A 6 48.57 36.98 22.63
CA ASN A 6 48.86 37.32 21.23
C ASN A 6 47.60 37.20 20.35
N LYS A 7 46.95 38.35 20.13
CA LYS A 7 46.05 38.59 19.01
C LYS A 7 46.88 38.67 17.73
N ARG A 8 46.84 37.63 16.91
CA ARG A 8 46.96 37.79 15.45
C ARG A 8 45.93 36.86 14.81
N ILE A 9 44.72 37.40 14.66
CA ILE A 9 43.68 36.86 13.80
C ILE A 9 44.27 36.88 12.38
N SER A 10 44.87 35.76 11.98
CA SER A 10 45.19 35.52 10.58
C SER A 10 43.85 35.38 9.86
N LYS A 11 43.56 36.36 9.01
CA LYS A 11 42.47 36.41 8.04
C LYS A 11 41.96 35.01 7.69
N GLY A 12 40.68 34.76 7.99
CA GLY A 12 39.99 33.54 7.60
C GLY A 12 40.27 33.24 6.13
N LYS A 13 40.97 32.13 5.88
CA LYS A 13 41.07 31.56 4.54
C LYS A 13 39.64 31.23 4.13
N LYS A 14 39.07 32.07 3.26
CA LYS A 14 37.91 31.77 2.41
C LYS A 14 37.98 30.29 2.04
N GLY A 15 36.93 29.54 2.39
CA GLY A 15 36.84 28.10 2.17
C GLY A 15 37.41 27.74 0.80
N SER A 16 38.55 27.05 0.81
CA SER A 16 39.05 26.39 -0.39
C SER A 16 37.90 25.55 -0.90
N LYS A 17 37.35 25.90 -2.08
CA LYS A 17 36.43 25.02 -2.81
C LYS A 17 37.07 23.65 -2.80
N LYS A 18 36.49 22.68 -2.07
CA LYS A 18 36.97 21.29 -2.07
C LYS A 18 37.20 20.94 -3.53
N LYS A 19 38.44 20.64 -3.91
CA LYS A 19 38.74 20.16 -5.27
C LYS A 19 37.76 19.01 -5.52
N THR A 20 37.01 19.06 -6.63
CA THR A 20 36.15 17.96 -7.04
C THR A 20 37.06 16.76 -7.32
N VAL A 21 37.24 15.91 -6.31
CA VAL A 21 38.04 14.69 -6.43
C VAL A 21 37.17 13.62 -7.05
N ASP A 22 37.67 12.98 -8.10
CA ASP A 22 37.00 11.86 -8.76
C ASP A 22 36.59 10.79 -7.72
N PRO A 23 35.30 10.43 -7.65
CA PRO A 23 34.82 9.35 -6.79
C PRO A 23 35.55 8.02 -6.96
N PHE A 24 36.08 7.68 -8.15
CA PHE A 24 36.80 6.43 -8.38
C PHE A 24 38.18 6.38 -7.72
N ALA A 25 38.86 7.53 -7.57
CA ALA A 25 40.15 7.61 -6.89
C ALA A 25 40.07 7.26 -5.39
N LYS A 26 38.86 7.28 -4.82
CA LYS A 26 38.59 6.96 -3.41
C LYS A 26 38.09 5.53 -3.20
N LYS A 27 38.00 4.71 -4.25
CA LYS A 27 37.44 3.36 -4.17
C LYS A 27 38.52 2.30 -4.33
N ASP A 28 38.36 1.21 -3.62
CA ASP A 28 39.20 0.02 -3.74
C ASP A 28 38.39 -1.10 -4.42
N TRP A 29 39.09 -1.95 -5.16
CA TRP A 29 38.53 -3.08 -5.90
C TRP A 29 38.63 -4.37 -5.10
N TYR A 30 37.54 -5.13 -5.11
CA TYR A 30 37.40 -6.42 -4.44
C TYR A 30 36.90 -7.48 -5.41
N ASP A 31 37.49 -8.66 -5.36
CA ASP A 31 37.12 -9.81 -6.19
C ASP A 31 36.11 -10.69 -5.43
N ILE A 32 34.99 -11.02 -6.07
CA ILE A 32 33.94 -11.85 -5.49
C ILE A 32 34.25 -13.33 -5.75
N LYS A 33 34.26 -14.13 -4.68
CA LYS A 33 34.49 -15.58 -4.72
C LYS A 33 33.22 -16.36 -4.43
N ALA A 34 32.83 -17.24 -5.35
CA ALA A 34 31.74 -18.20 -5.16
C ALA A 34 32.17 -19.39 -4.28
N PRO A 35 31.22 -20.07 -3.62
CA PRO A 35 31.39 -21.36 -2.97
C PRO A 35 32.02 -22.44 -3.86
N SER A 36 32.67 -23.43 -3.26
CA SER A 36 33.24 -24.62 -3.94
C SER A 36 32.21 -25.50 -4.67
N VAL A 37 30.90 -25.27 -4.46
CA VAL A 37 29.82 -26.00 -5.13
C VAL A 37 29.71 -25.63 -6.61
N PHE A 38 30.28 -24.49 -7.03
CA PHE A 38 30.28 -24.01 -8.40
C PHE A 38 31.65 -24.20 -9.05
N ASN A 39 31.67 -24.50 -10.35
CA ASN A 39 32.93 -24.70 -11.10
C ASN A 39 33.77 -23.41 -11.18
N VAL A 40 33.13 -22.28 -11.49
CA VAL A 40 33.80 -20.98 -11.63
C VAL A 40 33.75 -20.25 -10.29
N ARG A 41 34.91 -20.20 -9.63
CA ARG A 41 35.04 -19.54 -8.33
C ARG A 41 35.09 -18.01 -8.42
N ASN A 42 35.59 -17.46 -9.52
CA ASN A 42 35.72 -16.02 -9.72
C ASN A 42 34.46 -15.48 -10.40
N VAL A 43 33.62 -14.79 -9.63
CA VAL A 43 32.29 -14.37 -10.09
C VAL A 43 32.32 -12.99 -10.74
N GLY A 44 33.13 -12.08 -10.20
CA GLY A 44 33.21 -10.70 -10.67
C GLY A 44 33.97 -9.79 -9.73
N LYS A 45 33.92 -8.48 -9.99
CA LYS A 45 34.59 -7.45 -9.21
C LYS A 45 33.60 -6.42 -8.67
N THR A 46 33.88 -5.90 -7.48
CA THR A 46 33.10 -4.83 -6.85
C THR A 46 33.99 -3.73 -6.32
N LEU A 47 33.41 -2.54 -6.25
CA LEU A 47 34.08 -1.33 -5.80
C LEU A 47 33.40 -0.78 -4.56
N VAL A 48 34.20 -0.50 -3.53
CA VAL A 48 33.75 0.14 -2.29
C VAL A 48 34.70 1.26 -1.92
N SER A 49 34.18 2.31 -1.28
CA SER A 49 34.99 3.41 -0.78
C SER A 49 36.07 2.89 0.17
N ARG A 50 37.30 3.33 -0.03
CA ARG A 50 38.43 3.03 0.85
C ARG A 50 38.06 3.35 2.30
N THR A 51 38.50 2.49 3.22
CA THR A 51 38.31 2.68 4.66
C THR A 51 38.79 4.07 5.07
N GLN A 52 37.90 4.84 5.69
CA GLN A 52 38.20 6.18 6.19
C GLN A 52 37.64 6.33 7.61
N GLY A 53 38.54 6.52 8.58
CA GLY A 53 38.17 6.65 10.00
C GLY A 53 37.39 5.43 10.49
N THR A 54 36.18 5.66 10.97
CA THR A 54 35.29 4.62 11.54
C THR A 54 34.50 3.84 10.49
N LYS A 55 34.53 4.23 9.21
CA LYS A 55 33.81 3.53 8.14
C LYS A 55 34.74 2.54 7.43
N ILE A 56 34.61 1.26 7.78
CA ILE A 56 35.42 0.17 7.22
C ILE A 56 34.80 -0.33 5.91
N ALA A 57 35.63 -0.48 4.86
CA ALA A 57 35.20 -0.96 3.56
C ALA A 57 34.62 -2.40 3.60
N SER A 58 35.19 -3.28 4.42
CA SER A 58 34.74 -4.67 4.57
C SER A 58 33.32 -4.78 5.15
N GLU A 59 32.98 -3.98 6.16
CA GLU A 59 31.61 -3.93 6.71
C GLU A 59 30.60 -3.45 5.66
N GLY A 60 30.99 -2.49 4.82
CA GLY A 60 30.16 -2.01 3.72
C GLY A 60 29.93 -3.04 2.61
N LEU A 61 30.78 -4.06 2.49
CA LEU A 61 30.66 -5.17 1.53
C LEU A 61 29.85 -6.34 2.07
N LYS A 62 29.95 -6.62 3.37
CA LYS A 62 29.20 -7.69 4.01
C LYS A 62 27.71 -7.50 3.77
N HIS A 63 27.01 -8.61 3.61
CA HIS A 63 25.57 -8.71 3.37
C HIS A 63 25.05 -8.15 2.05
N ARG A 64 25.90 -7.63 1.16
CA ARG A 64 25.51 -7.39 -0.23
C ARG A 64 25.20 -8.70 -0.92
N VAL A 65 24.21 -8.66 -1.82
CA VAL A 65 23.77 -9.81 -2.61
C VAL A 65 24.19 -9.60 -4.06
N PHE A 66 24.88 -10.58 -4.61
CA PHE A 66 25.29 -10.64 -6.00
C PHE A 66 24.42 -11.63 -6.74
N GLU A 67 23.86 -11.21 -7.88
CA GLU A 67 23.01 -12.04 -8.72
C GLU A 67 23.77 -12.38 -9.99
N VAL A 68 24.04 -13.67 -10.22
CA VAL A 68 24.80 -14.17 -11.37
C VAL A 68 24.05 -15.33 -12.01
N SER A 69 24.17 -15.48 -13.33
CA SER A 69 23.55 -16.60 -14.03
C SER A 69 24.27 -17.90 -13.69
N LEU A 70 23.54 -19.02 -13.68
CA LEU A 70 24.14 -20.33 -13.43
C LEU A 70 25.05 -20.75 -14.61
N ALA A 71 24.77 -20.27 -15.83
CA ALA A 71 25.64 -20.47 -16.98
C ALA A 71 27.05 -19.89 -16.73
N ASP A 72 27.14 -18.67 -16.21
CA ASP A 72 28.44 -18.04 -15.89
C ASP A 72 29.20 -18.77 -14.77
N LEU A 73 28.48 -19.47 -13.89
CA LEU A 73 29.07 -20.22 -12.77
C LEU A 73 29.49 -21.65 -13.14
N GLN A 74 28.83 -22.26 -14.14
CA GLN A 74 29.00 -23.68 -14.50
C GLN A 74 29.52 -23.90 -15.93
N ASN A 75 29.59 -22.84 -16.75
CA ASN A 75 29.88 -22.85 -18.19
C ASN A 75 28.89 -23.69 -19.01
N ASP A 76 27.62 -23.75 -18.59
CA ASP A 76 26.55 -24.47 -19.27
C ASP A 76 25.41 -23.51 -19.66
N GLU A 77 25.29 -23.22 -20.94
CA GLU A 77 24.32 -22.27 -21.51
C GLU A 77 22.86 -22.75 -21.36
N ASP A 78 22.63 -24.06 -21.27
CA ASP A 78 21.27 -24.60 -21.11
C ASP A 78 20.63 -24.13 -19.79
N GLN A 79 21.44 -23.70 -18.83
CA GLN A 79 21.03 -23.26 -17.50
C GLN A 79 21.09 -21.73 -17.31
N ALA A 80 21.30 -20.95 -18.38
CA ALA A 80 21.44 -19.50 -18.33
C ALA A 80 20.24 -18.76 -17.69
N TYR A 81 19.04 -19.34 -17.80
CA TYR A 81 17.81 -18.75 -17.25
C TYR A 81 17.71 -18.81 -15.71
N ARG A 82 18.64 -19.49 -15.05
CA ARG A 82 18.68 -19.62 -13.59
C ARG A 82 19.64 -18.60 -13.04
N LYS A 83 19.15 -17.77 -12.12
CA LYS A 83 19.96 -16.77 -11.43
C LYS A 83 20.18 -17.20 -9.99
N ILE A 84 21.44 -17.25 -9.58
CA ILE A 84 21.87 -17.55 -8.23
C ILE A 84 22.16 -16.24 -7.51
N ARG A 85 21.64 -16.12 -6.29
CA ARG A 85 21.90 -15.01 -5.38
C ARG A 85 22.91 -15.46 -4.34
N LEU A 86 24.08 -14.82 -4.35
CA LEU A 86 25.17 -15.06 -3.42
C LEU A 86 25.31 -13.87 -2.48
N ARG A 87 25.27 -14.09 -1.16
CA ARG A 87 25.45 -13.03 -0.16
C ARG A 87 26.89 -13.04 0.32
N ALA A 88 27.51 -11.86 0.41
CA ALA A 88 28.81 -11.70 1.06
C ALA A 88 28.68 -11.93 2.57
N GLU A 89 29.41 -12.90 3.10
CA GLU A 89 29.44 -13.16 4.55
C GLU A 89 30.74 -12.66 5.17
N ASP A 90 31.87 -12.89 4.50
CA ASP A 90 33.17 -12.45 4.97
C ASP A 90 34.08 -11.88 3.88
N VAL A 91 35.08 -11.11 4.30
CA VAL A 91 36.04 -10.45 3.39
C VAL A 91 37.45 -10.72 3.88
N GLN A 92 38.25 -11.40 3.05
CA GLN A 92 39.66 -11.72 3.31
C GLN A 92 40.56 -10.94 2.34
N GLY A 93 41.26 -9.93 2.86
CA GLY A 93 42.05 -9.02 2.03
C GLY A 93 41.18 -8.33 0.98
N LYS A 94 41.42 -8.60 -0.30
CA LYS A 94 40.60 -8.10 -1.43
C LYS A 94 39.57 -9.11 -1.94
N ASN A 95 39.49 -10.30 -1.35
CA ASN A 95 38.57 -11.34 -1.77
C ASN A 95 37.33 -11.35 -0.87
N VAL A 96 36.16 -11.36 -1.48
CA VAL A 96 34.87 -11.43 -0.78
C VAL A 96 34.35 -12.86 -0.87
N LEU A 97 34.23 -13.53 0.27
CA LEU A 97 33.67 -14.87 0.38
C LEU A 97 32.15 -14.77 0.43
N THR A 98 31.49 -15.49 -0.47
CA THR A 98 30.04 -15.49 -0.58
C THR A 98 29.43 -16.84 -0.23
N ASN A 99 28.19 -16.83 0.23
CA ASN A 99 27.40 -18.03 0.50
C ASN A 99 26.09 -17.98 -0.30
N PHE A 100 25.48 -19.14 -0.52
CA PHE A 100 24.20 -19.23 -1.21
C PHE A 100 23.09 -18.55 -0.41
N TRP A 101 22.40 -17.58 -1.01
CA TRP A 101 21.30 -16.84 -0.39
C TRP A 101 19.93 -17.12 -1.01
N GLY A 102 19.91 -17.50 -2.29
CA GLY A 102 18.68 -17.87 -2.97
C GLY A 102 18.89 -18.16 -4.45
N MET A 103 17.81 -18.57 -5.10
CA MET A 103 17.76 -18.86 -6.52
C MET A 103 16.46 -18.31 -7.11
N SER A 104 16.52 -17.81 -8.34
CA SER A 104 15.37 -17.31 -9.08
C SER A 104 15.47 -17.58 -10.57
N PHE A 105 14.35 -17.67 -11.25
CA PHE A 105 14.30 -17.73 -12.71
C PHE A 105 14.28 -16.34 -13.34
N THR A 106 14.78 -16.26 -14.57
CA THR A 106 14.56 -15.10 -15.43
C THR A 106 13.09 -14.99 -15.86
N THR A 107 12.67 -13.76 -16.19
CA THR A 107 11.28 -13.48 -16.57
C THR A 107 10.91 -14.04 -17.94
N ASP A 108 11.85 -14.03 -18.88
CA ASP A 108 11.75 -14.62 -20.23
C ASP A 108 11.45 -16.12 -20.17
N LYS A 109 12.21 -16.90 -19.39
CA LYS A 109 11.97 -18.34 -19.27
C LYS A 109 10.60 -18.63 -18.70
N LEU A 110 10.17 -17.92 -17.66
CA LEU A 110 8.83 -18.10 -17.09
C LEU A 110 7.73 -17.79 -18.10
N ARG A 111 7.85 -16.69 -18.83
CA ARG A 111 6.89 -16.31 -19.89
C ARG A 111 6.88 -17.33 -21.04
N SER A 112 8.01 -17.97 -21.34
CA SER A 112 8.09 -19.02 -22.38
C SER A 112 7.45 -20.36 -21.96
N LEU A 113 7.52 -20.69 -20.67
CA LEU A 113 6.98 -21.94 -20.11
C LEU A 113 5.45 -21.88 -19.96
N VAL A 114 4.93 -20.72 -19.54
CA VAL A 114 3.49 -20.49 -19.33
C VAL A 114 2.80 -20.29 -20.69
N LYS A 115 2.37 -21.39 -21.29
CA LYS A 115 1.56 -21.41 -22.53
C LYS A 115 0.07 -21.64 -22.24
N LYS A 116 -0.79 -21.14 -23.13
CA LYS A 116 -2.24 -21.44 -23.13
C LYS A 116 -2.48 -22.95 -23.39
N TRP A 117 -3.68 -23.44 -23.05
CA TRP A 117 -4.16 -24.81 -23.32
C TRP A 117 -3.54 -25.96 -22.49
N GLN A 118 -2.79 -25.63 -21.45
CA GLN A 118 -2.26 -26.57 -20.45
C GLN A 118 -2.55 -26.03 -19.05
N THR A 119 -2.49 -26.90 -18.03
CA THR A 119 -2.67 -26.48 -16.64
C THR A 119 -1.33 -26.11 -16.03
N LEU A 120 -1.29 -25.01 -15.28
CA LEU A 120 -0.18 -24.65 -14.41
C LEU A 120 -0.44 -25.22 -13.02
N ILE A 121 0.56 -25.89 -12.46
CA ILE A 121 0.54 -26.45 -11.11
C ILE A 121 1.68 -25.84 -10.31
N GLU A 122 1.31 -25.09 -9.28
CA GLU A 122 2.23 -24.45 -8.35
C GLU A 122 2.15 -25.11 -6.97
N ALA A 123 3.30 -25.26 -6.32
CA ALA A 123 3.44 -25.68 -4.94
C ALA A 123 4.55 -24.89 -4.25
N HIS A 124 4.35 -24.55 -2.98
CA HIS A 124 5.35 -23.90 -2.16
C HIS A 124 5.48 -24.61 -0.81
N VAL A 125 6.67 -24.59 -0.25
CA VAL A 125 7.00 -25.30 1.00
C VAL A 125 8.04 -24.52 1.79
N ASP A 126 7.85 -24.48 3.10
CA ASP A 126 8.85 -24.01 4.06
C ASP A 126 9.52 -25.22 4.71
N VAL A 127 10.84 -25.34 4.55
CA VAL A 127 11.65 -26.44 5.11
C VAL A 127 12.84 -25.87 5.86
N LYS A 128 13.18 -26.54 6.97
CA LYS A 128 14.40 -26.30 7.72
C LYS A 128 15.43 -27.36 7.33
N THR A 129 16.64 -26.94 6.94
CA THR A 129 17.76 -27.85 6.69
C THR A 129 18.41 -28.28 8.02
N THR A 130 19.24 -29.32 7.95
CA THR A 130 20.13 -29.80 9.04
C THR A 130 20.99 -28.68 9.63
N ASP A 131 21.51 -27.79 8.78
CA ASP A 131 22.27 -26.59 9.17
C ASP A 131 21.45 -25.49 9.86
N ASN A 132 20.15 -25.70 10.06
CA ASN A 132 19.18 -24.74 10.59
C ASN A 132 18.90 -23.53 9.68
N TYR A 133 19.13 -23.63 8.37
CA TYR A 133 18.59 -22.65 7.43
C TYR A 133 17.10 -22.92 7.18
N MET A 134 16.27 -21.89 7.28
CA MET A 134 14.87 -21.97 6.92
C MET A 134 14.70 -21.47 5.48
N LEU A 135 14.29 -22.37 4.58
CA LEU A 135 14.15 -22.13 3.15
C LEU A 135 12.68 -22.20 2.72
N ARG A 136 12.27 -21.29 1.84
CA ARG A 136 11.01 -21.38 1.10
C ARG A 136 11.29 -21.79 -0.34
N LEU A 137 10.85 -22.98 -0.71
CA LEU A 137 10.97 -23.56 -2.05
C LEU A 137 9.68 -23.34 -2.82
N PHE A 138 9.79 -22.92 -4.08
CA PHE A 138 8.67 -22.80 -5.01
C PHE A 138 8.90 -23.74 -6.18
N CYS A 139 7.97 -24.66 -6.42
CA CYS A 139 7.97 -25.53 -7.58
C CYS A 139 6.81 -25.17 -8.52
N ILE A 140 7.12 -25.24 -9.82
CA ILE A 140 6.15 -25.11 -10.90
C ILE A 140 6.18 -26.38 -11.75
N GLY A 141 5.05 -26.75 -12.34
CA GLY A 141 4.95 -27.84 -13.30
C GLY A 141 3.76 -27.65 -14.23
N PHE A 142 3.86 -28.19 -15.44
CA PHE A 142 2.81 -28.09 -16.45
C PHE A 142 2.35 -29.47 -16.88
N THR A 143 1.08 -29.59 -17.26
CA THR A 143 0.53 -30.85 -17.78
C THR A 143 1.13 -31.18 -19.15
N LYS A 144 1.62 -32.41 -19.32
CA LYS A 144 2.17 -32.90 -20.59
C LYS A 144 1.05 -33.41 -21.50
N ARG A 145 1.13 -33.07 -22.79
CA ARG A 145 0.20 -33.60 -23.80
C ARG A 145 0.55 -35.06 -24.10
N ARG A 146 -0.46 -35.93 -24.17
CA ARG A 146 -0.27 -37.34 -24.55
C ARG A 146 -0.21 -37.47 -26.09
N PRO A 147 0.57 -38.42 -26.64
CA PRO A 147 0.79 -38.53 -28.09
C PRO A 147 -0.52 -38.72 -28.88
N ASN A 148 -1.48 -39.46 -28.34
CA ASN A 148 -2.75 -39.78 -29.01
C ASN A 148 -3.91 -38.88 -28.55
N GLN A 149 -3.62 -37.67 -28.05
CA GLN A 149 -4.64 -36.77 -27.50
C GLN A 149 -5.33 -35.95 -28.60
N VAL A 150 -6.61 -36.26 -28.83
CA VAL A 150 -7.49 -35.58 -29.80
C VAL A 150 -7.78 -34.14 -29.40
N LYS A 151 -8.04 -33.89 -28.10
CA LYS A 151 -8.32 -32.53 -27.60
C LYS A 151 -7.09 -31.64 -27.73
N ARG A 152 -7.30 -30.40 -28.20
CA ARG A 152 -6.26 -29.36 -28.24
C ARG A 152 -5.79 -28.95 -26.84
N THR A 153 -6.66 -29.08 -25.84
CA THR A 153 -6.37 -28.75 -24.45
C THR A 153 -5.97 -29.98 -23.65
N CYS A 154 -5.02 -29.79 -22.72
CA CYS A 154 -4.62 -30.78 -21.74
C CYS A 154 -4.80 -30.21 -20.34
N TYR A 155 -6.00 -30.37 -19.79
CA TYR A 155 -6.32 -29.89 -18.45
C TYR A 155 -6.41 -31.04 -17.44
N ALA A 156 -5.75 -30.88 -16.29
CA ALA A 156 -5.91 -31.77 -15.15
C ALA A 156 -7.15 -31.39 -14.35
N GLN A 157 -7.85 -32.36 -13.77
CA GLN A 157 -8.99 -32.07 -12.90
C GLN A 157 -8.52 -31.46 -11.56
N ALA A 158 -9.36 -30.64 -10.93
CA ALA A 158 -9.03 -30.01 -9.64
C ALA A 158 -8.62 -31.02 -8.55
N SER A 159 -9.23 -32.21 -8.53
CA SER A 159 -8.85 -33.31 -7.62
C SER A 159 -7.42 -33.81 -7.86
N GLN A 160 -7.05 -34.00 -9.13
CA GLN A 160 -5.71 -34.43 -9.55
C GLN A 160 -4.66 -33.36 -9.22
N ILE A 161 -4.97 -32.08 -9.46
CA ILE A 161 -4.09 -30.95 -9.12
C ILE A 161 -3.78 -30.95 -7.61
N ARG A 162 -4.79 -31.15 -6.74
CA ARG A 162 -4.59 -31.23 -5.28
C ARG A 162 -3.73 -32.44 -4.87
N GLN A 163 -3.89 -33.59 -5.52
CA GLN A 163 -3.05 -34.77 -5.25
C GLN A 163 -1.60 -34.54 -5.69
N ILE A 164 -1.40 -33.92 -6.86
CA ILE A 164 -0.08 -33.57 -7.38
C ILE A 164 0.61 -32.57 -6.44
N ARG A 165 -0.08 -31.50 -6.03
CA ARG A 165 0.46 -30.52 -5.06
C ARG A 165 0.90 -31.17 -3.76
N ARG A 166 0.11 -32.10 -3.20
CA ARG A 166 0.50 -32.85 -1.99
C ARG A 166 1.78 -33.65 -2.20
N LYS A 167 1.90 -34.39 -3.30
CA LYS A 167 3.12 -35.15 -3.62
C LYS A 167 4.34 -34.24 -3.87
N MET A 168 4.15 -33.10 -4.53
CA MET A 168 5.21 -32.11 -4.74
C MET A 168 5.75 -31.59 -3.41
N VAL A 169 4.85 -31.26 -2.48
CA VAL A 169 5.20 -30.79 -1.14
C VAL A 169 5.97 -31.86 -0.38
N GLU A 170 5.45 -33.08 -0.36
CA GLU A 170 6.07 -34.22 0.33
C GLU A 170 7.50 -34.51 -0.16
N ILE A 171 7.71 -34.56 -1.49
CA ILE A 171 9.04 -34.82 -2.07
C ILE A 171 10.01 -33.68 -1.75
N MET A 172 9.56 -32.43 -1.83
CA MET A 172 10.39 -31.27 -1.47
C MET A 172 10.80 -31.31 0.00
N VAL A 173 9.89 -31.64 0.91
CA VAL A 173 10.19 -31.75 2.35
C VAL A 173 11.19 -32.87 2.60
N ASN A 174 10.97 -34.05 2.02
CA ASN A 174 11.83 -35.22 2.22
C ASN A 174 13.25 -34.96 1.71
N GLN A 175 13.41 -34.32 0.55
CA GLN A 175 14.73 -34.05 -0.03
C GLN A 175 15.48 -32.90 0.64
N ALA A 176 14.77 -31.89 1.15
CA ALA A 176 15.39 -30.69 1.71
C ALA A 176 15.62 -30.78 3.23
N SER A 177 14.86 -31.58 3.97
CA SER A 177 15.05 -31.74 5.42
C SER A 177 16.23 -32.65 5.79
N SER A 178 16.61 -33.57 4.90
CA SER A 178 17.70 -34.52 5.12
C SER A 178 19.09 -34.01 4.76
N CYS A 179 19.19 -32.85 4.11
CA CYS A 179 20.42 -32.36 3.49
C CYS A 179 20.88 -31.02 4.04
N ASP A 180 22.19 -30.83 4.05
CA ASP A 180 22.84 -29.55 4.31
C ASP A 180 22.59 -28.55 3.17
N LEU A 181 22.82 -27.26 3.42
CA LEU A 181 22.61 -26.24 2.40
C LEU A 181 23.50 -26.48 1.15
N LYS A 182 24.74 -26.93 1.37
CA LYS A 182 25.71 -27.28 0.32
C LYS A 182 25.19 -28.40 -0.58
N GLU A 183 24.74 -29.50 0.02
CA GLU A 183 24.20 -30.65 -0.69
C GLU A 183 22.91 -30.29 -1.43
N LEU A 184 22.04 -29.49 -0.80
CA LEU A 184 20.79 -29.08 -1.42
C LEU A 184 21.01 -28.22 -2.67
N VAL A 185 22.00 -27.32 -2.64
CA VAL A 185 22.42 -26.55 -3.84
C VAL A 185 22.95 -27.48 -4.93
N SER A 186 23.74 -28.49 -4.56
CA SER A 186 24.23 -29.50 -5.53
C SER A 186 23.11 -30.32 -6.16
N LYS A 187 21.95 -30.46 -5.50
CA LYS A 187 20.73 -31.07 -6.06
C LYS A 187 19.93 -30.11 -6.94
N PHE A 188 19.99 -28.79 -6.67
CA PHE A 188 19.28 -27.79 -7.45
C PHE A 188 19.88 -27.60 -8.85
N ILE A 189 21.21 -27.61 -8.97
CA ILE A 189 21.93 -27.40 -10.24
C ILE A 189 21.47 -28.41 -11.32
N PRO A 190 21.59 -29.74 -11.13
CA PRO A 190 21.16 -30.76 -12.09
C PRO A 190 19.65 -31.10 -12.06
N GLU A 191 18.86 -30.39 -11.24
CA GLU A 191 17.40 -30.51 -11.15
C GLU A 191 16.88 -31.88 -10.68
N VAL A 192 17.59 -32.54 -9.76
CA VAL A 192 17.19 -33.89 -9.29
C VAL A 192 15.78 -33.89 -8.70
N ILE A 193 15.44 -32.86 -7.90
CA ILE A 193 14.12 -32.73 -7.27
C ILE A 193 13.01 -32.61 -8.31
N GLY A 194 13.22 -31.87 -9.40
CA GLY A 194 12.23 -31.73 -10.47
C GLY A 194 11.93 -33.07 -11.15
N LYS A 195 12.97 -33.82 -11.49
CA LYS A 195 12.87 -35.15 -12.12
C LYS A 195 12.20 -36.18 -11.23
N GLU A 196 12.47 -36.17 -9.93
CA GLU A 196 11.80 -37.05 -8.96
C GLU A 196 10.30 -36.75 -8.86
N ILE A 197 9.93 -35.46 -8.82
CA ILE A 197 8.53 -35.04 -8.84
C ILE A 197 7.84 -35.53 -10.12
N GLU A 198 8.45 -35.37 -11.29
CA GLU A 198 7.90 -35.86 -12.55
C GLU A 198 7.65 -37.37 -12.53
N LYS A 199 8.62 -38.15 -12.02
CA LYS A 199 8.49 -39.61 -11.89
C LYS A 199 7.35 -39.99 -10.96
N ALA A 200 7.24 -39.38 -9.78
CA ALA A 200 6.22 -39.72 -8.79
C ALA A 200 4.79 -39.28 -9.20
N THR A 201 4.68 -38.17 -9.91
CA THR A 201 3.40 -37.58 -10.34
C THR A 201 2.88 -38.19 -11.65
N SER A 202 3.74 -38.81 -12.46
CA SER A 202 3.38 -39.50 -13.71
C SER A 202 2.25 -40.53 -13.54
N SER A 203 2.18 -41.17 -12.37
CA SER A 203 1.12 -42.12 -11.97
C SER A 203 -0.29 -41.48 -11.90
N ILE A 204 -0.38 -40.19 -11.57
CA ILE A 204 -1.64 -39.45 -11.46
C ILE A 204 -1.93 -38.75 -12.77
N PHE A 205 -0.98 -37.91 -13.22
CA PHE A 205 -1.07 -37.16 -14.45
C PHE A 205 0.34 -36.82 -14.94
N PRO A 206 0.66 -37.03 -16.23
CA PRO A 206 2.00 -36.74 -16.74
C PRO A 206 2.28 -35.23 -16.73
N LEU A 207 3.38 -34.84 -16.11
CA LEU A 207 3.87 -33.47 -16.09
C LEU A 207 5.06 -33.28 -17.03
N GLN A 208 5.35 -32.02 -17.34
CA GLN A 208 6.53 -31.56 -18.06
C GLN A 208 7.02 -30.26 -17.44
N ASN A 209 8.31 -29.96 -17.61
CA ASN A 209 8.94 -28.71 -17.17
C ASN A 209 8.74 -28.47 -15.68
N VAL A 210 8.96 -29.50 -14.85
CA VAL A 210 8.87 -29.36 -13.40
C VAL A 210 10.19 -28.81 -12.86
N PHE A 211 10.15 -27.58 -12.36
CA PHE A 211 11.33 -26.90 -11.85
C PHE A 211 11.11 -26.28 -10.47
N VAL A 212 12.19 -26.23 -9.69
CA VAL A 212 12.27 -25.34 -8.53
C VAL A 212 12.50 -23.91 -9.06
N ARG A 213 11.41 -23.15 -9.19
CA ARG A 213 11.40 -21.80 -9.76
C ARG A 213 12.16 -20.79 -8.91
N LYS A 214 12.01 -20.90 -7.59
CA LYS A 214 12.51 -19.90 -6.65
C LYS A 214 12.85 -20.56 -5.31
N VAL A 215 13.95 -20.11 -4.73
CA VAL A 215 14.38 -20.48 -3.38
C VAL A 215 14.69 -19.20 -2.63
N LYS A 216 14.10 -19.03 -1.45
CA LYS A 216 14.37 -17.91 -0.54
C LYS A 216 14.86 -18.44 0.80
N ILE A 217 15.91 -17.86 1.36
CA ILE A 217 16.21 -18.02 2.79
C ILE A 217 15.30 -17.07 3.57
N LEU A 218 14.50 -17.61 4.47
CA LEU A 218 13.66 -16.85 5.41
C LEU A 218 14.44 -16.53 6.69
N LYS A 219 15.15 -17.52 7.21
CA LYS A 219 15.93 -17.41 8.44
C LYS A 219 17.27 -18.11 8.26
N ALA A 220 18.35 -17.38 8.50
CA ALA A 220 19.70 -17.94 8.56
C ALA A 220 20.07 -18.26 10.02
N PRO A 221 20.88 -19.30 10.27
CA PRO A 221 21.48 -19.55 11.57
C PRO A 221 22.48 -18.44 11.94
N LYS A 222 23.00 -18.48 13.17
CA LYS A 222 24.09 -17.58 13.57
C LYS A 222 25.30 -17.80 12.66
N PHE A 223 25.97 -16.71 12.30
CA PHE A 223 27.15 -16.77 11.47
C PHE A 223 28.25 -17.60 12.15
N ASP A 224 28.77 -18.59 11.43
CA ASP A 224 29.86 -19.44 11.88
C ASP A 224 30.95 -19.40 10.81
N LEU A 225 32.12 -18.90 11.20
CA LEU A 225 33.26 -18.78 10.30
C LEU A 225 33.78 -20.15 9.87
N GLY A 226 33.73 -21.15 10.75
CA GLY A 226 34.23 -22.51 10.44
C GLY A 226 33.44 -23.13 9.29
N LYS A 227 32.12 -23.11 9.38
CA LYS A 227 31.22 -23.60 8.32
C LYS A 227 31.39 -22.85 7.00
N LEU A 228 31.65 -21.54 7.05
CA LEU A 228 31.93 -20.77 5.83
C LEU A 228 33.26 -21.22 5.19
N MET A 229 34.30 -21.47 5.98
CA MET A 229 35.58 -21.97 5.45
C MET A 229 35.45 -23.36 4.83
N GLU A 230 34.65 -24.26 5.39
CA GLU A 230 34.37 -25.58 4.82
C GLU A 230 33.76 -25.51 3.41
N VAL A 231 32.93 -24.49 3.17
CA VAL A 231 32.31 -24.24 1.86
C VAL A 231 33.33 -23.64 0.86
N HIS A 232 34.41 -23.04 1.34
CA HIS A 232 35.47 -22.39 0.55
C HIS A 232 36.82 -23.13 0.58
N GLY A 233 36.85 -24.37 1.10
CA GLY A 233 37.99 -25.14 1.64
C GLY A 233 39.28 -25.34 0.83
N ASP A 234 39.53 -24.60 -0.24
CA ASP A 234 40.77 -24.62 -1.04
C ASP A 234 41.41 -23.23 -1.13
N TYR A 235 41.62 -22.54 -0.01
CA TYR A 235 42.48 -21.34 -0.01
C TYR A 235 43.85 -21.72 0.55
N LYS A 236 44.78 -22.09 -0.34
CA LYS A 236 46.21 -21.97 -0.03
C LYS A 236 46.53 -20.48 -0.09
N GLU A 237 46.76 -19.87 1.07
CA GLU A 237 47.45 -18.58 1.09
C GLU A 237 48.85 -18.80 0.51
N ASP A 238 49.18 -18.11 -0.59
CA ASP A 238 50.57 -17.87 -0.95
C ASP A 238 51.18 -17.03 0.17
N VAL A 239 51.78 -17.72 1.15
CA VAL A 239 52.49 -17.11 2.28
C VAL A 239 53.64 -16.28 1.70
N GLY A 240 53.54 -14.97 1.85
CA GLY A 240 54.59 -14.03 1.48
C GLY A 240 55.91 -14.40 2.14
N THR A 241 56.98 -14.37 1.34
CA THR A 241 58.37 -14.59 1.75
C THR A 241 58.71 -13.73 2.97
N LYS A 242 59.12 -14.37 4.07
CA LYS A 242 59.62 -13.66 5.26
C LYS A 242 60.87 -12.86 4.89
N LEU A 243 60.80 -11.55 5.07
CA LEU A 243 61.98 -10.68 5.13
C LEU A 243 62.64 -10.87 6.50
N GLU A 244 63.81 -11.51 6.52
CA GLU A 244 64.66 -11.62 7.71
C GLU A 244 65.16 -10.23 8.14
N ARG A 245 65.08 -9.94 9.44
CA ARG A 245 65.85 -8.89 10.09
C ARG A 245 67.07 -9.51 10.78
N PRO A 246 68.21 -8.79 10.87
CA PRO A 246 69.46 -9.36 11.33
C PRO A 246 69.40 -9.70 12.83
N ALA A 247 70.09 -10.79 13.16
CA ALA A 247 70.21 -11.40 14.46
C ALA A 247 70.96 -10.52 15.47
N GLU A 248 70.54 -10.57 16.73
CA GLU A 248 71.45 -10.53 17.89
C GLU A 248 70.97 -11.56 18.94
N ASP A 249 71.90 -12.49 19.17
CA ASP A 249 72.32 -13.18 20.39
C ASP A 249 71.43 -14.22 21.10
N GLU A 250 71.94 -15.45 21.01
CA GLU A 250 71.55 -16.67 21.73
C GLU A 250 71.94 -16.63 23.21
N VAL A 251 71.08 -17.22 24.06
CA VAL A 251 71.51 -17.93 25.27
C VAL A 251 70.80 -19.29 25.30
N VAL A 252 71.62 -20.34 25.29
CA VAL A 252 71.25 -21.76 25.35
C VAL A 252 71.20 -22.22 26.81
N GLU A 253 70.15 -22.92 27.21
CA GLU A 253 70.28 -24.00 28.20
C GLU A 253 69.62 -25.29 27.71
N ARG A 254 70.30 -26.39 28.04
CA ARG A 254 70.11 -27.76 27.57
C ARG A 254 69.11 -28.48 28.47
N ASP A 255 68.43 -29.49 27.93
CA ASP A 255 68.23 -30.72 28.69
C ASP A 255 68.26 -31.97 27.80
N SER A 256 68.80 -33.03 28.41
CA SER A 256 69.43 -34.20 27.82
C SER A 256 68.48 -35.37 27.52
N SER A 257 68.90 -36.15 26.52
CA SER A 257 68.40 -37.46 26.09
C SER A 257 68.62 -38.57 27.12
N ILE A 258 67.76 -39.62 27.08
CA ILE A 258 68.17 -41.00 27.36
C ILE A 258 67.61 -41.94 26.28
N ILE A 259 68.49 -42.85 25.87
CA ILE A 259 68.47 -43.80 24.76
C ILE A 259 67.96 -45.17 25.23
N GLY A 260 67.33 -45.95 24.35
CA GLY A 260 67.79 -47.35 24.18
C GLY A 260 66.78 -48.50 23.99
N ILE A 261 66.84 -49.05 22.77
CA ILE A 261 67.00 -50.50 22.43
C ILE A 261 65.79 -51.26 21.81
N LEU A 262 66.11 -51.79 20.62
CA LEU A 262 65.45 -52.58 19.56
C LEU A 262 64.98 -54.04 19.89
N VAL A 263 63.86 -54.44 19.23
CA VAL A 263 63.60 -55.65 18.36
C VAL A 263 63.26 -57.02 19.04
N PRO A 264 62.54 -58.00 18.41
CA PRO A 264 61.95 -58.14 17.05
C PRO A 264 60.46 -58.60 16.90
N SER A 265 59.95 -58.40 15.67
CA SER A 265 59.05 -59.21 14.80
C SER A 265 58.51 -60.59 15.24
N ALA A 266 57.22 -60.86 14.97
CA ALA A 266 56.75 -62.02 14.16
C ALA A 266 55.21 -61.99 13.91
N ASP A 267 54.86 -62.44 12.70
CA ASP A 267 53.55 -62.61 12.06
C ASP A 267 52.56 -63.58 12.75
N LEU A 268 51.25 -63.47 12.44
CA LEU A 268 50.49 -64.35 11.51
C LEU A 268 48.95 -64.24 11.74
N HIS A 269 48.20 -64.18 10.63
CA HIS A 269 46.87 -64.77 10.33
C HIS A 269 46.00 -65.29 11.50
N HIS A 270 44.67 -65.09 11.57
CA HIS A 270 43.68 -65.48 10.57
C HIS A 270 42.27 -65.02 11.00
N GLN A 271 41.45 -64.61 10.03
CA GLN A 271 40.00 -64.48 10.18
C GLN A 271 39.32 -65.85 10.33
N LEU A 272 38.26 -65.92 11.14
CA LEU A 272 37.16 -66.87 11.01
C LEU A 272 35.82 -66.15 11.33
N ARG A 273 35.00 -65.95 10.28
CA ARG A 273 33.53 -65.89 10.38
C ARG A 273 33.02 -67.31 10.62
N VAL A 274 31.91 -67.47 11.35
CA VAL A 274 30.69 -68.23 10.94
C VAL A 274 29.72 -68.45 12.12
N PHE A 275 28.46 -68.03 11.88
CA PHE A 275 27.14 -68.56 12.32
C PHE A 275 26.65 -68.54 13.78
N ALA A 276 25.61 -67.71 13.99
CA ALA A 276 24.23 -68.04 14.36
C ALA A 276 23.90 -69.25 15.26
N GLN A 277 23.10 -69.01 16.32
CA GLN A 277 21.79 -69.67 16.61
C GLN A 277 21.31 -69.38 18.06
N GLY A 278 19.98 -69.43 18.26
CA GLY A 278 19.46 -70.20 19.41
C GLY A 278 18.68 -69.49 20.54
N SER A 279 17.41 -69.19 20.28
CA SER A 279 16.23 -69.65 21.05
C SER A 279 16.10 -69.51 22.60
N SER A 280 15.03 -68.80 22.97
CA SER A 280 13.96 -69.16 23.94
C SER A 280 14.13 -69.13 25.47
N ARG A 281 13.20 -68.35 26.08
CA ARG A 281 12.25 -68.66 27.20
C ARG A 281 12.73 -68.58 28.66
N LEU A 282 12.11 -67.67 29.45
CA LEU A 282 11.04 -67.89 30.45
C LEU A 282 11.07 -66.93 31.69
N ALA A 283 9.87 -66.71 32.24
CA ALA A 283 9.48 -66.20 33.57
C ALA A 283 9.64 -64.68 33.84
N ALA A 284 8.57 -63.87 33.93
CA ALA A 284 7.45 -63.81 34.89
C ALA A 284 7.76 -62.98 36.15
N ALA A 285 7.08 -61.83 36.31
CA ALA A 285 6.27 -61.47 37.49
C ALA A 285 5.82 -60.00 37.43
N ALA A 286 4.54 -59.78 37.72
CA ALA A 286 3.87 -58.50 37.84
C ALA A 286 3.87 -58.00 39.29
N ALA A 287 3.79 -56.68 39.50
CA ALA A 287 3.04 -56.08 40.61
C ALA A 287 2.79 -54.58 40.35
N ALA A 288 1.56 -54.16 40.60
CA ALA A 288 1.00 -52.83 40.40
C ALA A 288 0.73 -52.12 41.74
N ALA A 289 0.68 -50.78 41.73
CA ALA A 289 -0.16 -49.88 42.56
C ALA A 289 0.39 -48.44 42.34
N ALA A 290 -0.28 -47.43 41.77
CA ALA A 290 -1.62 -46.83 41.94
C ALA A 290 -1.81 -45.96 43.21
N TRP A 291 -1.63 -44.63 43.04
CA TRP A 291 -2.37 -43.47 43.63
C TRP A 291 -2.40 -43.26 45.17
N PRO A 292 -2.86 -42.10 45.73
CA PRO A 292 -3.53 -40.92 45.13
C PRO A 292 -3.12 -39.49 45.65
N VAL A 293 -3.57 -38.49 44.87
CA VAL A 293 -4.24 -37.20 45.21
C VAL A 293 -4.30 -36.74 46.69
N ALA A 294 -3.94 -35.46 46.94
CA ALA A 294 -4.70 -34.56 47.84
C ALA A 294 -4.39 -33.06 47.59
N ARG A 295 -5.45 -32.27 47.48
CA ARG A 295 -5.51 -30.80 47.48
C ARG A 295 -5.25 -30.27 48.90
N GLN A 296 -4.74 -29.04 49.04
CA GLN A 296 -5.45 -27.98 49.77
C GLN A 296 -4.76 -26.62 49.66
N ALA A 297 -5.60 -25.60 49.51
CA ALA A 297 -5.28 -24.18 49.53
C ALA A 297 -5.03 -23.69 50.96
N HIS A 298 -4.25 -22.62 51.10
CA HIS A 298 -4.39 -21.69 52.22
C HIS A 298 -4.21 -20.25 51.74
N THR A 299 -5.32 -19.52 51.82
CA THR A 299 -5.46 -18.07 51.88
C THR A 299 -5.00 -17.55 53.23
N THR A 300 -4.28 -16.42 53.26
CA THR A 300 -4.35 -15.44 54.36
C THR A 300 -4.07 -14.03 53.84
N HIS A 301 -5.10 -13.17 53.92
CA HIS A 301 -5.01 -11.72 54.04
C HIS A 301 -4.38 -11.32 55.39
N ILE A 302 -3.78 -10.12 55.50
CA ILE A 302 -4.13 -9.06 56.49
C ILE A 302 -3.18 -7.83 56.43
N LYS A 303 -3.82 -6.68 56.16
CA LYS A 303 -3.75 -5.31 56.77
C LYS A 303 -2.54 -4.35 56.65
N HIS A 304 -2.87 -3.19 56.03
CA HIS A 304 -2.90 -1.78 56.51
C HIS A 304 -1.69 -1.01 57.08
N GLY A 305 -1.58 0.23 56.58
CA GLY A 305 -1.04 1.46 57.20
C GLY A 305 -0.26 2.29 56.17
N GLY A 306 -0.59 3.52 55.75
CA GLY A 306 -1.50 4.55 56.26
C GLY A 306 -0.80 5.55 57.18
N HIS A 307 -0.07 6.56 56.63
CA HIS A 307 -0.21 7.99 56.97
C HIS A 307 0.94 8.94 56.50
N LEU A 308 0.49 10.06 55.90
CA LEU A 308 0.83 11.47 56.13
C LEU A 308 2.17 12.12 55.68
N LEU A 309 1.96 13.21 54.93
CA LEU A 309 2.73 14.39 54.50
C LEU A 309 3.40 15.18 55.69
N PRO A 310 4.12 16.34 55.54
CA PRO A 310 4.15 17.30 54.41
C PRO A 310 5.45 18.13 54.12
N HIS A 311 5.38 18.87 52.99
CA HIS A 311 5.87 20.23 52.66
C HIS A 311 7.34 20.69 52.81
N LYS A 312 7.86 21.29 51.72
CA LYS A 312 8.48 22.65 51.60
C LYS A 312 8.75 22.95 50.11
N THR A 313 7.96 23.75 49.39
CA THR A 313 8.03 25.23 49.19
C THR A 313 9.40 25.79 48.81
N THR A 314 9.55 26.32 47.58
CA THR A 314 10.13 27.66 47.28
C THR A 314 10.02 28.04 45.78
N LYS A 315 9.40 29.20 45.51
CA LYS A 315 9.51 30.16 44.38
C LYS A 315 9.34 31.55 45.03
N PRO A 316 9.61 32.71 44.38
CA PRO A 316 10.39 33.08 43.18
C PRO A 316 11.39 34.23 43.51
N PRO A 317 11.86 35.07 42.55
CA PRO A 317 11.19 36.37 42.41
C PRO A 317 11.13 36.98 40.98
N ASN A 318 10.14 37.87 40.81
CA ASN A 318 9.97 38.87 39.75
C ASN A 318 10.80 40.12 40.04
N THR A 319 11.28 40.81 39.00
CA THR A 319 11.52 42.27 39.00
C THR A 319 11.45 42.87 37.58
N THR A 320 10.46 43.72 37.35
CA THR A 320 10.44 44.93 36.49
C THR A 320 10.14 46.11 37.44
N PRO A 321 10.37 47.42 37.15
CA PRO A 321 10.18 48.13 35.86
C PRO A 321 11.22 49.24 35.56
N HIS A 322 11.12 49.95 34.43
CA HIS A 322 11.34 51.42 34.33
C HIS A 322 11.01 51.97 32.92
N HIS A 323 10.36 53.14 32.92
CA HIS A 323 9.92 53.97 31.80
C HIS A 323 11.00 55.00 31.37
N ILE A 324 11.09 55.27 30.04
CA ILE A 324 11.18 56.58 29.31
C ILE A 324 12.32 57.58 29.70
N PRO A 325 13.13 58.12 28.73
CA PRO A 325 12.65 59.20 27.86
C PRO A 325 13.10 59.25 26.38
N ALA A 326 12.27 59.95 25.62
CA ALA A 326 12.46 60.42 24.25
C ALA A 326 13.46 61.59 24.15
N ALA A 327 14.07 61.78 22.96
CA ALA A 327 14.09 63.05 22.22
C ALA A 327 15.12 63.08 21.05
N HIS A 328 14.62 63.49 19.87
CA HIS A 328 15.21 64.41 18.87
C HIS A 328 16.54 64.03 18.16
N ARG A 329 16.79 64.31 16.86
CA ARG A 329 16.33 65.33 15.87
C ARG A 329 16.76 64.77 14.48
N GLN A 330 15.95 64.75 13.41
CA GLN A 330 15.41 65.82 12.56
C GLN A 330 16.42 66.47 11.58
N TYR A 331 15.88 66.80 10.38
CA TYR A 331 16.36 67.65 9.26
C TYR A 331 17.02 66.89 8.10
N ARG A 332 16.75 67.17 6.80
CA ARG A 332 16.01 68.25 6.11
C ARG A 332 15.90 67.87 4.61
N CYS A 333 14.79 68.19 3.93
CA CYS A 333 14.78 68.59 2.50
C CYS A 333 15.62 69.90 2.34
N PRO A 334 16.04 70.43 1.16
CA PRO A 334 15.18 70.70 -0.01
C PRO A 334 15.87 70.87 -1.41
N VAL A 335 15.09 71.34 -2.41
CA VAL A 335 15.44 72.27 -3.53
C VAL A 335 15.72 71.71 -4.95
N ASP A 336 14.82 72.12 -5.87
CA ASP A 336 14.89 72.62 -7.26
C ASP A 336 15.68 71.93 -8.42
N VAL A 337 14.93 71.53 -9.47
CA VAL A 337 14.90 72.02 -10.89
C VAL A 337 16.12 72.86 -11.37
N PRO A 338 16.68 72.81 -12.63
CA PRO A 338 16.02 72.61 -13.96
C PRO A 338 16.81 71.82 -15.05
N SER A 339 16.20 71.80 -16.25
CA SER A 339 16.78 71.75 -17.62
C SER A 339 16.86 70.36 -18.26
N HIS A 340 16.54 70.14 -19.53
CA HIS A 340 15.94 70.93 -20.62
C HIS A 340 15.63 69.92 -21.74
N LEU A 341 14.57 70.19 -22.53
CA LEU A 341 14.46 70.00 -24.00
C LEU A 341 14.79 68.60 -24.60
N SER A 342 14.08 68.03 -25.57
CA SER A 342 12.94 68.38 -26.41
C SER A 342 12.85 67.18 -27.41
N ASP A 343 11.78 66.84 -28.12
CA ASP A 343 10.80 67.72 -28.72
C ASP A 343 9.59 66.99 -29.31
N TYR A 344 8.50 67.77 -29.31
CA TYR A 344 7.29 67.79 -30.14
C TYR A 344 6.41 66.52 -30.24
N GLN A 345 5.27 66.45 -29.53
CA GLN A 345 3.97 67.16 -29.76
C GLN A 345 3.16 66.53 -30.91
N LEU A 346 1.81 66.50 -30.93
CA LEU A 346 0.82 67.42 -30.37
C LEU A 346 -0.57 66.74 -30.30
N GLU A 347 -1.27 67.00 -29.18
CA GLU A 347 -2.72 67.14 -28.90
C GLU A 347 -3.78 66.30 -29.63
N GLN A 348 -4.68 65.60 -28.92
CA GLN A 348 -5.81 66.09 -28.08
C GLN A 348 -6.84 66.98 -28.81
N LYS A 349 -8.09 66.52 -28.87
CA LYS A 349 -9.21 67.03 -28.04
C LYS A 349 -10.50 66.32 -28.41
N GLY A 350 -11.26 65.91 -27.39
CA GLY A 350 -12.58 65.31 -27.55
C GLY A 350 -13.70 66.34 -27.56
N ALA A 351 -14.91 65.89 -27.90
CA ALA A 351 -16.17 66.15 -27.18
C ALA A 351 -17.38 65.60 -27.94
N SER A 352 -18.12 64.71 -27.26
CA SER A 352 -19.58 64.69 -27.06
C SER A 352 -20.59 64.55 -28.22
N MET A 353 -21.53 63.61 -28.01
CA MET A 353 -22.97 63.54 -28.42
C MET A 353 -23.28 63.59 -29.93
N GLY A 354 -24.18 62.81 -30.52
CA GLY A 354 -25.18 61.84 -30.07
C GLY A 354 -26.15 61.56 -31.25
N LEU A 355 -26.79 60.38 -31.22
CA LEU A 355 -28.08 60.04 -31.84
C LEU A 355 -28.26 59.92 -33.38
N ARG A 356 -28.52 58.65 -33.75
CA ARG A 356 -29.66 58.13 -34.56
C ARG A 356 -29.79 58.45 -36.07
N SER A 357 -29.64 57.36 -36.83
CA SER A 357 -30.71 56.68 -37.61
C SER A 357 -30.78 56.82 -39.14
N LYS A 358 -31.16 55.67 -39.74
CA LYS A 358 -31.84 55.41 -41.03
C LYS A 358 -30.98 54.93 -42.23
N GLN A 359 -31.11 53.61 -42.46
CA GLN A 359 -31.03 52.83 -43.72
C GLN A 359 -31.93 53.41 -44.87
N PRO A 360 -32.06 52.76 -46.06
CA PRO A 360 -31.12 52.09 -46.99
C PRO A 360 -31.44 52.42 -48.49
N LYS A 361 -30.66 51.89 -49.46
CA LYS A 361 -31.02 51.42 -50.86
C LYS A 361 -29.75 51.42 -51.75
N ALA A 362 -29.26 50.29 -52.27
CA ALA A 362 -29.62 49.59 -53.53
C ALA A 362 -29.40 50.51 -54.78
N LEU A 363 -28.70 50.17 -55.87
CA LEU A 363 -28.55 48.95 -56.66
C LEU A 363 -27.29 49.03 -57.58
N ALA A 364 -26.60 47.89 -57.73
CA ALA A 364 -26.15 47.24 -58.97
C ALA A 364 -25.37 47.98 -60.11
N PHE A 365 -24.14 47.47 -60.32
CA PHE A 365 -23.51 47.01 -61.57
C PHE A 365 -23.18 47.97 -62.74
N ARG A 366 -21.87 48.11 -63.02
CA ARG A 366 -21.28 47.72 -64.32
C ARG A 366 -19.78 47.40 -64.22
N CYS A 367 -19.40 46.33 -64.91
CA CYS A 367 -18.08 45.69 -64.92
C CYS A 367 -17.10 46.27 -65.97
N TYR A 368 -15.86 45.76 -65.88
CA TYR A 368 -14.67 45.88 -66.76
C TYR A 368 -13.65 46.95 -66.33
N ALA A 369 -12.33 46.71 -66.26
CA ALA A 369 -11.51 45.55 -66.59
C ALA A 369 -10.20 45.58 -65.76
N ALA A 370 -9.55 44.43 -65.73
CA ALA A 370 -8.38 44.04 -64.94
C ALA A 370 -7.21 45.04 -64.80
N ASN A 371 -6.52 45.01 -63.65
CA ASN A 371 -5.09 44.67 -63.66
C ASN A 371 -4.46 44.38 -62.28
N HIS A 372 -3.71 43.27 -62.25
CA HIS A 372 -2.52 42.97 -61.44
C HIS A 372 -2.52 42.95 -59.90
N ARG A 373 -3.62 43.25 -59.18
CA ARG A 373 -3.71 42.98 -57.71
C ARG A 373 -4.60 41.80 -57.33
N SER A 374 -5.30 41.21 -58.30
CA SER A 374 -6.28 40.14 -58.08
C SER A 374 -5.63 38.78 -57.84
N LEU A 375 -4.48 38.49 -58.46
CA LEU A 375 -3.88 37.15 -58.39
C LEU A 375 -3.24 36.87 -57.02
N THR A 376 -2.61 37.86 -56.40
CA THR A 376 -2.09 37.77 -55.03
C THR A 376 -3.23 37.70 -54.01
N LEU A 377 -4.26 38.54 -54.12
CA LEU A 377 -5.44 38.46 -53.26
C LEU A 377 -6.18 37.13 -53.44
N ALA A 378 -6.31 36.61 -54.66
CA ALA A 378 -6.93 35.31 -54.92
C ALA A 378 -6.10 34.16 -54.34
N VAL A 379 -4.78 34.20 -54.47
CA VAL A 379 -3.89 33.18 -53.87
C VAL A 379 -3.92 33.24 -52.35
N TRP A 380 -3.92 34.42 -51.74
CA TRP A 380 -4.06 34.58 -50.28
C TRP A 380 -5.47 34.23 -49.78
N SER A 381 -6.51 34.49 -50.58
CA SER A 381 -7.88 34.07 -50.27
C SER A 381 -8.05 32.57 -50.38
N LEU A 382 -7.40 31.93 -51.37
CA LEU A 382 -7.38 30.47 -51.53
C LEU A 382 -6.58 29.82 -50.39
N ALA A 383 -5.45 30.42 -49.98
CA ALA A 383 -4.68 29.95 -48.84
C ALA A 383 -5.46 30.10 -47.52
N ALA A 384 -6.16 31.23 -47.32
CA ALA A 384 -7.04 31.42 -46.18
C ALA A 384 -8.23 30.44 -46.19
N LEU A 385 -8.80 30.16 -47.36
CA LEU A 385 -9.85 29.17 -47.53
C LEU A 385 -9.33 27.76 -47.22
N VAL A 386 -8.13 27.41 -47.67
CA VAL A 386 -7.48 26.11 -47.36
C VAL A 386 -7.17 26.01 -45.87
N VAL A 387 -6.75 27.09 -45.22
CA VAL A 387 -6.54 27.11 -43.75
C VAL A 387 -7.87 26.96 -43.02
N VAL A 388 -8.92 27.67 -43.43
CA VAL A 388 -10.25 27.56 -42.82
C VAL A 388 -10.85 26.17 -43.06
N VAL A 389 -10.71 25.60 -44.26
CA VAL A 389 -11.16 24.24 -44.57
C VAL A 389 -10.35 23.22 -43.78
N ASN A 390 -9.03 23.38 -43.62
CA ASN A 390 -8.24 22.51 -42.75
C ASN A 390 -8.61 22.69 -41.28
N PHE A 391 -8.94 23.89 -40.83
CA PHE A 391 -9.40 24.16 -39.47
C PHE A 391 -10.80 23.56 -39.24
N HIS A 392 -11.67 23.63 -40.24
CA HIS A 392 -13.01 23.06 -40.18
C HIS A 392 -12.97 21.53 -40.29
N LEU A 393 -12.09 20.97 -41.14
CA LEU A 393 -11.81 19.54 -41.17
C LEU A 393 -11.15 19.08 -39.86
N LEU A 394 -10.29 19.86 -39.23
CA LEU A 394 -9.75 19.56 -37.89
C LEU A 394 -10.82 19.65 -36.80
N ILE A 395 -11.76 20.59 -36.88
CA ILE A 395 -12.88 20.69 -35.94
C ILE A 395 -13.84 19.51 -36.15
N ILE A 396 -14.17 19.15 -37.39
CA ILE A 396 -15.00 17.99 -37.72
C ILE A 396 -14.29 16.69 -37.31
N HIS A 397 -12.99 16.56 -37.55
CA HIS A 397 -12.24 15.37 -37.12
C HIS A 397 -12.09 15.30 -35.59
N LYS A 398 -12.08 16.44 -34.89
CA LYS A 398 -12.06 16.52 -33.43
C LYS A 398 -13.45 16.28 -32.81
N GLU A 399 -14.52 16.70 -33.49
CA GLU A 399 -15.90 16.33 -33.16
C GLU A 399 -16.11 14.84 -33.41
N ASP A 400 -15.63 14.27 -34.52
CA ASP A 400 -15.67 12.83 -34.82
C ASP A 400 -14.77 12.00 -33.89
N GLU A 401 -13.58 12.49 -33.47
CA GLU A 401 -12.78 11.83 -32.43
C GLU A 401 -13.46 11.92 -31.07
N SER A 402 -14.07 13.05 -30.71
CA SER A 402 -14.77 13.20 -29.41
C SER A 402 -16.08 12.42 -29.36
N THR A 403 -16.79 12.33 -30.48
CA THR A 403 -18.05 11.60 -30.62
C THR A 403 -17.76 10.11 -30.79
N SER A 404 -16.75 9.71 -31.56
CA SER A 404 -16.31 8.31 -31.63
C SER A 404 -15.68 7.85 -30.33
N THR A 405 -14.90 8.65 -29.60
CA THR A 405 -14.41 8.24 -28.26
C THR A 405 -15.53 8.21 -27.23
N HIS A 406 -16.54 9.08 -27.31
CA HIS A 406 -17.74 8.97 -26.48
C HIS A 406 -18.58 7.74 -26.84
N GLU A 407 -18.77 7.45 -28.13
CA GLU A 407 -19.50 6.26 -28.61
C GLU A 407 -18.73 4.98 -28.32
N ILE A 408 -17.41 4.96 -28.45
CA ILE A 408 -16.52 3.85 -28.11
C ILE A 408 -16.50 3.64 -26.59
N ASN A 409 -16.45 4.70 -25.77
CA ASN A 409 -16.53 4.54 -24.31
C ASN A 409 -17.92 4.10 -23.86
N ARG A 410 -18.99 4.59 -24.50
CA ARG A 410 -20.37 4.17 -24.21
C ARG A 410 -20.63 2.75 -24.72
N SER A 411 -20.04 2.35 -25.85
CA SER A 411 -20.11 0.99 -26.39
C SER A 411 -19.25 0.03 -25.57
N ILE A 412 -18.07 0.43 -25.08
CA ILE A 412 -17.25 -0.37 -24.17
C ILE A 412 -17.96 -0.52 -22.82
N VAL A 413 -18.58 0.53 -22.28
CA VAL A 413 -19.37 0.45 -21.04
C VAL A 413 -20.62 -0.39 -21.23
N SER A 414 -21.31 -0.25 -22.36
CA SER A 414 -22.48 -1.07 -22.74
C SER A 414 -22.09 -2.52 -23.05
N GLU A 415 -20.92 -2.78 -23.65
CA GLU A 415 -20.36 -4.12 -23.87
C GLU A 415 -19.87 -4.72 -22.55
N LEU A 416 -19.39 -3.91 -21.60
CA LEU A 416 -19.04 -4.36 -20.25
C LEU A 416 -20.30 -4.66 -19.42
N GLU A 417 -21.40 -3.91 -19.60
CA GLU A 417 -22.73 -4.21 -19.07
C GLU A 417 -23.37 -5.43 -19.77
N GLU A 418 -23.22 -5.62 -21.09
CA GLU A 418 -23.68 -6.83 -21.80
C GLU A 418 -22.83 -8.05 -21.45
N VAL A 419 -21.51 -7.90 -21.22
CA VAL A 419 -20.66 -8.95 -20.65
C VAL A 419 -21.09 -9.26 -19.20
N GLU A 420 -21.73 -8.31 -18.52
CA GLU A 420 -22.40 -8.51 -17.24
C GLU A 420 -23.67 -9.38 -17.35
N GLU A 421 -24.36 -9.36 -18.50
CA GLU A 421 -25.58 -10.14 -18.79
C GLU A 421 -25.33 -11.49 -19.50
N GLU A 422 -24.34 -11.61 -20.40
CA GLU A 422 -24.15 -12.81 -21.24
C GLU A 422 -23.24 -13.91 -20.68
N LYS A 423 -22.63 -13.74 -19.50
CA LYS A 423 -21.95 -14.84 -18.81
C LYS A 423 -22.43 -14.95 -17.38
N PHE A 424 -23.51 -15.70 -17.18
CA PHE A 424 -23.57 -16.87 -16.28
C PHE A 424 -25.02 -17.35 -16.11
N ARG A 425 -25.55 -18.13 -17.07
CA ARG A 425 -26.55 -19.15 -16.72
C ARG A 425 -25.80 -20.33 -16.08
N VAL A 426 -25.52 -20.23 -14.79
CA VAL A 426 -25.17 -21.42 -14.00
C VAL A 426 -26.42 -22.29 -13.95
N SER A 427 -26.38 -23.45 -14.61
CA SER A 427 -27.41 -24.46 -14.39
C SER A 427 -27.32 -24.90 -12.93
N PRO A 428 -28.42 -24.93 -12.17
CA PRO A 428 -28.37 -25.32 -10.76
C PRO A 428 -27.81 -26.75 -10.66
N PRO A 429 -27.00 -27.06 -9.63
CA PRO A 429 -26.47 -28.40 -9.46
C PRO A 429 -27.65 -29.36 -9.23
N ARG A 430 -27.83 -30.32 -10.14
CA ARG A 430 -28.79 -31.41 -9.93
C ARG A 430 -28.45 -32.12 -8.62
N SER A 431 -29.31 -31.92 -7.62
CA SER A 431 -29.22 -32.57 -6.32
C SER A 431 -29.56 -34.06 -6.46
N ARG A 432 -28.53 -34.88 -6.58
CA ARG A 432 -28.58 -36.29 -6.14
C ARG A 432 -27.30 -36.62 -5.39
N ARG A 433 -27.19 -36.13 -4.15
CA ARG A 433 -26.16 -36.61 -3.21
C ARG A 433 -26.70 -37.83 -2.48
N ASN A 434 -25.90 -38.89 -2.51
CA ASN A 434 -26.19 -40.20 -1.94
C ASN A 434 -26.15 -40.13 -0.40
N PRO A 435 -27.18 -40.60 0.35
CA PRO A 435 -27.29 -40.39 1.81
C PRO A 435 -26.16 -40.99 2.67
N ARG A 436 -25.33 -41.87 2.09
CA ARG A 436 -24.32 -42.64 2.83
C ARG A 436 -22.97 -41.92 3.01
N ALA A 437 -22.73 -40.79 2.33
CA ALA A 437 -21.48 -40.04 2.45
C ALA A 437 -21.40 -39.11 3.68
N VAL A 438 -22.52 -38.92 4.40
CA VAL A 438 -22.62 -37.99 5.55
C VAL A 438 -21.99 -38.56 6.82
N ARG A 439 -21.74 -39.89 6.90
CA ARG A 439 -21.28 -40.54 8.14
C ARG A 439 -19.77 -40.76 8.30
N ARG A 440 -18.93 -40.13 7.47
CA ARG A 440 -17.46 -40.20 7.64
C ARG A 440 -16.80 -38.84 7.45
N LYS A 441 -17.10 -37.90 8.34
CA LYS A 441 -16.24 -36.75 8.62
C LYS A 441 -15.88 -36.82 10.10
N GLY A 442 -14.60 -37.08 10.38
CA GLY A 442 -14.04 -36.73 11.69
C GLY A 442 -14.14 -35.22 11.90
N GLU A 443 -13.97 -34.77 13.15
CA GLU A 443 -14.11 -33.36 13.55
C GLU A 443 -13.45 -32.43 12.52
N GLN A 444 -14.29 -31.73 11.76
CA GLN A 444 -13.84 -30.64 10.91
C GLN A 444 -13.37 -29.52 11.82
N LYS A 445 -12.20 -28.94 11.53
CA LYS A 445 -11.91 -27.59 12.03
C LYS A 445 -13.09 -26.69 11.66
N PRO A 446 -13.53 -25.78 12.55
CA PRO A 446 -14.56 -24.82 12.20
C PRO A 446 -14.13 -24.10 10.91
N PRO A 447 -15.03 -23.93 9.93
CA PRO A 447 -14.73 -23.14 8.74
C PRO A 447 -14.29 -21.74 9.18
N SER A 448 -13.36 -21.13 8.43
CA SER A 448 -13.03 -19.73 8.71
C SER A 448 -14.27 -18.87 8.42
N VAL A 449 -14.43 -17.74 9.11
CA VAL A 449 -15.54 -16.79 8.85
C VAL A 449 -15.57 -16.39 7.37
N VAL A 450 -14.41 -16.36 6.70
CA VAL A 450 -14.29 -16.06 5.27
C VAL A 450 -14.80 -17.23 4.41
N ASP A 451 -14.47 -18.48 4.76
CA ASP A 451 -15.00 -19.66 4.06
C ASP A 451 -16.51 -19.81 4.27
N GLU A 452 -17.00 -19.43 5.45
CA GLU A 452 -18.43 -19.32 5.74
C GLU A 452 -19.05 -18.19 4.90
N PHE A 453 -18.47 -17.00 4.89
CA PHE A 453 -18.98 -15.86 4.14
C PHE A 453 -18.93 -16.03 2.61
N LEU A 454 -17.93 -16.75 2.07
CA LEU A 454 -17.80 -17.02 0.63
C LEU A 454 -18.65 -18.21 0.16
N ASP A 455 -19.18 -19.01 1.09
CA ASP A 455 -20.11 -20.09 0.77
C ASP A 455 -21.53 -19.50 0.64
N GLU A 456 -22.06 -19.52 -0.59
CA GLU A 456 -23.42 -19.06 -0.92
C GLU A 456 -24.51 -19.74 -0.07
N SER A 457 -24.19 -20.86 0.61
CA SER A 457 -25.12 -21.60 1.48
C SER A 457 -24.95 -21.35 2.99
N SER A 458 -24.11 -20.39 3.38
CA SER A 458 -23.85 -20.10 4.80
C SER A 458 -24.78 -19.03 5.37
N ALA A 459 -25.06 -19.17 6.67
CA ALA A 459 -25.90 -18.23 7.40
C ALA A 459 -25.33 -16.81 7.44
N VAL A 460 -24.00 -16.64 7.43
CA VAL A 460 -23.35 -15.32 7.44
C VAL A 460 -23.45 -14.65 6.06
N HIS A 461 -23.37 -15.42 4.98
CA HIS A 461 -23.58 -14.92 3.62
C HIS A 461 -25.05 -14.50 3.42
N ASP A 462 -25.99 -15.37 3.79
CA ASP A 462 -27.44 -15.09 3.72
C ASP A 462 -27.86 -13.87 4.55
N MET A 463 -27.13 -13.60 5.65
CA MET A 463 -27.36 -12.45 6.52
C MET A 463 -27.18 -11.11 5.78
N PHE A 464 -26.18 -11.01 4.89
CA PHE A 464 -25.87 -9.78 4.16
C PHE A 464 -26.35 -9.79 2.70
N PHE A 465 -26.51 -10.96 2.06
CA PHE A 465 -26.77 -11.09 0.62
C PHE A 465 -27.82 -12.17 0.27
N PRO A 466 -29.07 -11.77 0.01
CA PRO A 466 -30.09 -12.70 -0.46
C PRO A 466 -30.13 -12.85 -2.00
N GLU A 467 -30.69 -13.97 -2.47
CA GLU A 467 -30.87 -14.26 -3.90
C GLU A 467 -32.23 -13.77 -4.49
N ARG A 468 -32.14 -13.21 -5.71
CA ARG A 468 -33.16 -12.85 -6.75
C ARG A 468 -34.01 -11.54 -6.65
N ASN A 469 -33.89 -10.80 -7.77
CA ASN A 469 -34.73 -9.82 -8.52
C ASN A 469 -35.66 -8.78 -7.86
N THR A 470 -35.26 -7.49 -7.90
CA THR A 470 -35.79 -6.34 -8.70
C THR A 470 -35.08 -5.04 -8.29
N ALA A 471 -34.91 -4.09 -9.22
CA ALA A 471 -34.32 -2.77 -8.97
C ALA A 471 -35.22 -1.91 -8.05
N ILE A 472 -34.62 -1.07 -7.21
CA ILE A 472 -35.38 -0.09 -6.40
C ILE A 472 -35.93 0.99 -7.33
N ASP A 473 -37.26 1.09 -7.36
CA ASP A 473 -38.02 2.26 -7.78
C ASP A 473 -38.70 2.83 -6.52
N PRO A 474 -38.24 3.98 -5.99
CA PRO A 474 -38.77 4.53 -4.74
C PRO A 474 -40.17 5.16 -4.89
N ILE A 475 -40.76 5.17 -6.10
CA ILE A 475 -42.03 5.85 -6.36
C ILE A 475 -43.25 4.90 -6.29
N ASN A 476 -43.07 3.58 -6.26
CA ASN A 476 -44.19 2.64 -6.17
C ASN A 476 -44.05 1.68 -4.98
N GLY A 477 -44.74 2.03 -3.89
CA GLY A 477 -44.97 1.14 -2.76
C GLY A 477 -45.74 -0.12 -3.19
N GLY A 478 -45.12 -1.27 -2.98
CA GLY A 478 -45.74 -2.59 -3.19
C GLY A 478 -44.79 -3.73 -2.83
N ASN A 479 -44.86 -4.16 -1.57
CA ASN A 479 -44.33 -5.37 -0.91
C ASN A 479 -42.93 -5.94 -1.30
N ASP A 480 -42.09 -6.11 -0.27
CA ASP A 480 -40.82 -6.85 -0.17
C ASP A 480 -39.56 -6.33 -0.88
N SER A 481 -39.58 -5.19 -1.57
CA SER A 481 -38.42 -4.64 -2.30
C SER A 481 -37.67 -3.48 -1.61
N MET A 482 -38.08 -3.08 -0.39
CA MET A 482 -37.64 -1.82 0.25
C MET A 482 -36.24 -1.84 0.90
N TYR A 483 -35.57 -3.00 0.98
CA TYR A 483 -34.38 -3.18 1.83
C TYR A 483 -33.05 -3.45 1.08
N PHE A 484 -33.00 -3.32 -0.25
CA PHE A 484 -31.86 -3.77 -1.05
C PHE A 484 -31.09 -2.66 -1.74
N TYR A 485 -29.96 -2.25 -1.17
CA TYR A 485 -29.08 -1.28 -1.81
C TYR A 485 -28.23 -1.92 -2.93
N TYR A 486 -28.07 -1.18 -4.02
CA TYR A 486 -27.23 -1.54 -5.17
C TYR A 486 -26.03 -0.61 -5.25
N PRO A 487 -24.83 -1.07 -4.86
CA PRO A 487 -23.62 -0.26 -4.92
C PRO A 487 -23.34 0.25 -6.33
N GLY A 488 -23.12 1.56 -6.45
CA GLY A 488 -22.75 2.23 -7.70
C GLY A 488 -23.90 2.58 -8.64
N ARG A 489 -25.17 2.37 -8.25
CA ARG A 489 -26.35 2.87 -9.00
C ARG A 489 -26.81 4.24 -8.47
N VAL A 490 -27.70 4.88 -9.23
CA VAL A 490 -28.39 6.10 -8.78
C VAL A 490 -29.14 5.80 -7.49
N TRP A 491 -28.93 6.63 -6.46
CA TRP A 491 -29.66 6.56 -5.20
C TRP A 491 -30.50 7.83 -5.07
N LEU A 492 -31.81 7.66 -4.99
CA LEU A 492 -32.76 8.76 -4.89
C LEU A 492 -33.16 8.99 -3.43
N ASP A 493 -33.44 10.25 -3.11
CA ASP A 493 -34.04 10.66 -1.84
C ASP A 493 -35.55 10.38 -1.82
N THR A 494 -36.20 10.66 -0.69
CA THR A 494 -37.65 10.48 -0.50
C THR A 494 -38.51 11.32 -1.46
N ASP A 495 -37.93 12.36 -2.05
CA ASP A 495 -38.60 13.26 -2.99
C ASP A 495 -38.33 12.85 -4.46
N GLY A 496 -37.62 11.73 -4.67
CA GLY A 496 -37.29 11.19 -6.00
C GLY A 496 -36.11 11.86 -6.68
N ASN A 497 -35.35 12.71 -5.99
CA ASN A 497 -34.19 13.40 -6.54
C ASN A 497 -32.89 12.62 -6.25
N PRO A 498 -31.89 12.63 -7.15
CA PRO A 498 -30.59 12.03 -6.87
C PRO A 498 -29.91 12.65 -5.64
N ILE A 499 -29.47 11.80 -4.71
CA ILE A 499 -28.76 12.23 -3.50
C ILE A 499 -27.43 12.90 -3.88
N GLN A 500 -27.15 14.06 -3.30
CA GLN A 500 -25.94 14.85 -3.52
C GLN A 500 -25.19 15.08 -2.20
N ALA A 501 -24.39 14.10 -1.78
CA ALA A 501 -23.63 14.07 -0.54
C ALA A 501 -22.28 13.32 -0.70
N HIS A 502 -21.51 13.69 -1.73
CA HIS A 502 -20.23 13.05 -2.09
C HIS A 502 -19.10 13.39 -1.11
N GLY A 503 -18.07 12.53 -1.00
CA GLY A 503 -16.95 12.75 -0.08
C GLY A 503 -17.39 12.79 1.39
N GLY A 504 -18.63 12.37 1.67
CA GLY A 504 -19.33 12.70 2.90
C GLY A 504 -18.95 11.84 4.10
N GLY A 505 -19.59 12.13 5.23
CA GLY A 505 -19.57 11.32 6.44
C GLY A 505 -20.94 11.28 7.11
N VAL A 506 -21.17 10.27 7.94
CA VAL A 506 -22.43 10.09 8.66
C VAL A 506 -22.20 10.33 10.15
N LEU A 507 -23.01 11.20 10.73
CA LEU A 507 -23.13 11.40 12.16
C LEU A 507 -24.39 10.68 12.65
N TYR A 508 -24.24 9.80 13.64
CA TYR A 508 -25.39 9.32 14.40
C TYR A 508 -25.62 10.25 15.60
N ASP A 509 -26.82 10.81 15.71
CA ASP A 509 -27.21 11.66 16.82
C ASP A 509 -28.08 10.88 17.80
N GLU A 510 -27.49 10.54 18.96
CA GLU A 510 -28.15 9.73 20.00
C GLU A 510 -29.43 10.40 20.55
N LYS A 511 -29.53 11.73 20.49
CA LYS A 511 -30.70 12.46 21.00
C LYS A 511 -31.94 12.29 20.14
N THR A 512 -31.74 12.20 18.82
CA THR A 512 -32.81 12.10 17.83
C THR A 512 -32.92 10.69 17.25
N GLU A 513 -32.02 9.78 17.63
CA GLU A 513 -31.89 8.42 17.10
C GLU A 513 -31.87 8.42 15.56
N THR A 514 -31.20 9.42 14.98
CA THR A 514 -31.23 9.69 13.54
C THR A 514 -29.81 9.79 12.99
N TYR A 515 -29.61 9.23 11.80
CA TYR A 515 -28.38 9.35 11.02
C TYR A 515 -28.45 10.58 10.13
N PHE A 516 -27.43 11.42 10.20
CA PHE A 516 -27.26 12.60 9.35
C PHE A 516 -26.06 12.40 8.43
N TRP A 517 -26.32 12.36 7.13
CA TRP A 517 -25.29 12.23 6.10
C TRP A 517 -24.98 13.60 5.51
N TYR A 518 -23.76 14.08 5.78
CA TYR A 518 -23.24 15.32 5.24
C TYR A 518 -22.29 15.03 4.09
N GLY A 519 -22.39 15.80 3.01
CA GLY A 519 -21.50 15.65 1.89
C GLY A 519 -21.51 16.82 0.93
N GLU A 520 -20.59 16.79 0.00
CA GLU A 520 -20.44 17.80 -1.05
C GLU A 520 -21.65 17.77 -1.98
N ASN A 521 -22.22 18.95 -2.21
CA ASN A 521 -23.23 19.12 -3.22
C ASN A 521 -22.56 19.43 -4.58
N LYS A 522 -22.59 18.47 -5.50
CA LYS A 522 -22.06 18.61 -6.86
C LYS A 522 -23.17 18.83 -7.90
N ASP A 523 -24.34 19.34 -7.48
CA ASP A 523 -25.48 19.65 -8.34
C ASP A 523 -25.23 20.90 -9.20
N GLY A 524 -24.31 20.78 -10.15
CA GLY A 524 -23.93 21.86 -11.04
C GLY A 524 -23.14 21.37 -12.25
N LYS A 525 -22.88 22.29 -13.19
CA LYS A 525 -22.17 21.98 -14.42
C LYS A 525 -20.71 21.65 -14.11
N THR A 526 -20.24 20.50 -14.60
CA THR A 526 -18.82 20.13 -14.51
C THR A 526 -18.01 20.89 -15.55
N TYR A 527 -16.90 21.48 -15.14
CA TYR A 527 -15.97 22.17 -16.03
C TYR A 527 -14.53 22.11 -15.52
N LYS A 528 -13.58 22.44 -16.39
CA LYS A 528 -12.17 22.64 -16.02
C LYS A 528 -11.86 24.13 -15.97
N ALA A 529 -11.31 24.60 -14.86
CA ALA A 529 -10.90 26.00 -14.72
C ALA A 529 -9.76 26.39 -15.70
N HIS A 530 -8.90 25.42 -16.04
CA HIS A 530 -7.82 25.54 -17.02
C HIS A 530 -7.54 24.17 -17.64
N SER A 531 -6.84 24.11 -18.78
CA SER A 531 -6.66 22.87 -19.58
C SER A 531 -6.00 21.71 -18.83
N LYS A 532 -5.18 22.00 -17.81
CA LYS A 532 -4.51 21.02 -16.93
C LYS A 532 -5.19 20.85 -15.57
N GLY A 533 -6.30 21.56 -15.32
CA GLY A 533 -6.96 21.58 -14.03
C GLY A 533 -7.86 20.36 -13.81
N ALA A 534 -8.09 20.04 -12.54
CA ALA A 534 -9.09 19.05 -12.15
C ALA A 534 -10.50 19.50 -12.57
N ASP A 535 -11.31 18.52 -12.99
CA ASP A 535 -12.75 18.68 -13.20
C ASP A 535 -13.41 19.08 -11.88
N ARG A 536 -14.31 20.06 -11.95
CA ARG A 536 -14.97 20.62 -10.75
C ARG A 536 -16.37 21.12 -11.04
N VAL A 537 -17.08 21.41 -9.96
CA VAL A 537 -18.35 22.13 -9.94
C VAL A 537 -18.18 23.34 -9.03
N ASP A 538 -18.87 24.44 -9.35
CA ASP A 538 -18.94 25.60 -8.46
C ASP A 538 -19.47 25.18 -7.07
N ILE A 539 -18.94 25.76 -5.99
CA ILE A 539 -19.40 25.45 -4.63
C ILE A 539 -20.88 25.82 -4.50
N VAL A 540 -21.74 24.80 -4.43
CA VAL A 540 -23.14 24.93 -4.00
C VAL A 540 -23.20 24.97 -2.47
N GLY A 541 -22.44 24.09 -1.82
CA GLY A 541 -22.33 23.96 -0.38
C GLY A 541 -22.27 22.51 0.09
N VAL A 542 -22.55 22.30 1.37
CA VAL A 542 -22.69 20.97 2.00
C VAL A 542 -24.16 20.65 2.16
N SER A 543 -24.61 19.53 1.58
CA SER A 543 -25.97 19.00 1.79
C SER A 543 -26.01 18.15 3.06
N CYS A 544 -27.19 18.06 3.66
CA CYS A 544 -27.50 17.09 4.70
C CYS A 544 -28.71 16.25 4.31
N TYR A 545 -28.62 14.94 4.54
CA TYR A 545 -29.74 14.01 4.45
C TYR A 545 -29.94 13.33 5.81
N SER A 546 -31.18 13.06 6.19
CA SER A 546 -31.51 12.35 7.42
C SER A 546 -32.11 10.98 7.12
N SER A 547 -31.79 9.99 7.95
CA SER A 547 -32.35 8.64 7.83
C SER A 547 -32.43 7.97 9.19
N LYS A 548 -33.45 7.14 9.40
CA LYS A 548 -33.53 6.23 10.56
C LYS A 548 -33.01 4.83 10.24
N ASP A 549 -32.97 4.45 8.97
CA ASP A 549 -32.69 3.08 8.56
C ASP A 549 -31.50 2.93 7.59
N LEU A 550 -30.79 4.04 7.32
CA LEU A 550 -29.65 4.15 6.41
C LEU A 550 -29.97 3.90 4.92
N TRP A 551 -31.24 3.62 4.59
CA TRP A 551 -31.69 3.32 3.24
C TRP A 551 -32.52 4.45 2.65
N THR A 552 -33.48 4.93 3.44
CA THR A 552 -34.40 5.99 3.07
C THR A 552 -33.83 7.32 3.56
N TRP A 553 -33.41 8.16 2.63
CA TRP A 553 -32.77 9.43 2.93
C TRP A 553 -33.71 10.58 2.61
N ARG A 554 -34.10 11.32 3.64
CA ARG A 554 -34.85 12.57 3.52
C ARG A 554 -33.88 13.72 3.32
N ASN A 555 -34.16 14.57 2.34
CA ASN A 555 -33.35 15.74 2.06
C ASN A 555 -33.62 16.86 3.09
N GLU A 556 -32.61 17.24 3.88
CA GLU A 556 -32.70 18.37 4.83
C GLU A 556 -32.19 19.68 4.21
N GLY A 557 -31.71 19.63 2.96
CA GLY A 557 -31.23 20.76 2.19
C GLY A 557 -29.74 21.06 2.40
N VAL A 558 -29.32 22.24 1.92
CA VAL A 558 -27.94 22.72 2.00
C VAL A 558 -27.72 23.41 3.34
N VAL A 559 -26.96 22.77 4.23
CA VAL A 559 -26.74 23.18 5.62
C VAL A 559 -25.58 24.16 5.78
N LEU A 560 -24.60 24.14 4.87
CA LEU A 560 -23.56 25.15 4.74
C LEU A 560 -23.54 25.64 3.29
N ARG A 561 -23.90 26.89 3.05
CA ARG A 561 -24.03 27.43 1.69
C ARG A 561 -22.71 28.01 1.18
N GLY A 562 -22.45 27.84 -0.12
CA GLY A 562 -21.39 28.57 -0.80
C GLY A 562 -21.70 30.07 -0.92
N GLU A 563 -20.64 30.89 -0.91
CA GLU A 563 -20.71 32.33 -1.11
C GLU A 563 -20.67 32.67 -2.60
N LYS A 564 -21.55 33.57 -3.06
CA LYS A 564 -21.71 33.86 -4.49
C LYS A 564 -21.09 35.19 -4.91
N LYS A 565 -20.96 36.14 -3.98
CA LYS A 565 -20.62 37.55 -4.28
C LYS A 565 -19.21 37.90 -3.88
N ASN A 566 -18.80 37.50 -2.68
CA ASN A 566 -17.49 37.87 -2.16
C ASN A 566 -16.40 36.91 -2.66
N VAL A 567 -15.62 37.35 -3.66
CA VAL A 567 -14.54 36.56 -4.28
C VAL A 567 -13.42 36.23 -3.29
N THR A 568 -13.22 37.04 -2.26
CA THR A 568 -12.20 36.81 -1.23
C THR A 568 -12.63 35.80 -0.17
N HIS A 569 -13.92 35.42 -0.15
CA HIS A 569 -14.43 34.46 0.81
C HIS A 569 -13.97 33.05 0.46
N ASP A 570 -13.57 32.28 1.46
CA ASP A 570 -13.05 30.92 1.26
C ASP A 570 -14.08 30.01 0.57
N LEU A 571 -15.34 30.12 0.96
CA LEU A 571 -16.46 29.40 0.36
C LEU A 571 -17.00 30.04 -0.93
N HIS A 572 -16.27 30.95 -1.56
CA HIS A 572 -16.70 31.52 -2.83
C HIS A 572 -16.90 30.43 -3.88
N LYS A 573 -17.95 30.53 -4.70
CA LYS A 573 -18.33 29.51 -5.68
C LYS A 573 -17.20 28.99 -6.59
N SER A 574 -16.16 29.78 -6.84
CA SER A 574 -15.01 29.36 -7.68
C SER A 574 -13.99 28.48 -6.96
N ASN A 575 -13.99 28.47 -5.63
CA ASN A 575 -13.03 27.73 -4.80
C ASN A 575 -13.43 26.26 -4.70
N VAL A 576 -12.74 25.52 -3.85
CA VAL A 576 -12.95 24.08 -3.63
C VAL A 576 -13.35 23.85 -2.16
N LEU A 577 -14.42 23.09 -1.96
CA LEU A 577 -14.84 22.56 -0.67
C LEU A 577 -15.04 21.06 -0.83
N GLU A 578 -14.33 20.28 -0.02
CA GLU A 578 -14.37 18.81 -0.13
C GLU A 578 -14.38 18.11 1.23
N ARG A 579 -14.81 16.85 1.20
CA ARG A 579 -14.83 15.87 2.28
C ARG A 579 -15.34 16.39 3.64
N PRO A 580 -16.51 17.05 3.72
CA PRO A 580 -17.02 17.54 4.98
C PRO A 580 -17.30 16.38 5.95
N LYS A 581 -16.91 16.56 7.21
CA LYS A 581 -17.19 15.63 8.33
C LYS A 581 -17.70 16.42 9.53
N VAL A 582 -18.67 15.87 10.25
CA VAL A 582 -19.32 16.53 11.39
C VAL A 582 -19.20 15.67 12.64
N ILE A 583 -18.84 16.27 13.76
CA ILE A 583 -18.86 15.65 15.09
C ILE A 583 -19.63 16.52 16.08
N TYR A 584 -20.29 15.88 17.04
CA TYR A 584 -20.98 16.56 18.13
C TYR A 584 -20.08 16.75 19.35
N ASN A 585 -19.99 17.99 19.83
CA ASN A 585 -19.31 18.32 21.08
C ASN A 585 -20.30 18.39 22.24
N GLY A 586 -20.22 17.42 23.15
CA GLY A 586 -21.11 17.34 24.32
C GLY A 586 -20.89 18.43 25.37
N ARG A 587 -19.72 19.09 25.38
CA ARG A 587 -19.42 20.19 26.33
C ARG A 587 -20.02 21.51 25.89
N THR A 588 -19.85 21.86 24.61
CA THR A 588 -20.34 23.13 24.06
C THR A 588 -21.77 23.03 23.55
N GLY A 589 -22.26 21.80 23.34
CA GLY A 589 -23.56 21.54 22.75
C GLY A 589 -23.63 21.81 21.25
N LYS A 590 -22.49 22.02 20.58
CA LYS A 590 -22.41 22.40 19.17
C LYS A 590 -22.09 21.21 18.27
N TYR A 591 -22.60 21.25 17.04
CA TYR A 591 -22.16 20.42 15.93
C TYR A 591 -21.02 21.14 15.22
N VAL A 592 -19.87 20.47 15.08
CA VAL A 592 -18.68 21.05 14.48
C VAL A 592 -18.36 20.32 13.18
N MET A 593 -18.34 21.07 12.09
CA MET A 593 -18.01 20.60 10.75
C MET A 593 -16.58 20.98 10.41
N TRP A 594 -15.81 20.01 9.96
CA TRP A 594 -14.49 20.19 9.35
C TRP A 594 -14.56 19.78 7.88
N MET A 595 -13.86 20.50 7.03
CA MET A 595 -13.84 20.25 5.59
C MET A 595 -12.51 20.68 4.99
N HIS A 596 -12.14 20.10 3.85
CA HIS A 596 -11.05 20.59 3.04
C HIS A 596 -11.49 21.86 2.30
N ILE A 597 -10.63 22.89 2.34
CA ILE A 597 -10.81 24.15 1.65
C ILE A 597 -9.59 24.42 0.77
N ASP A 598 -9.84 24.64 -0.51
CA ASP A 598 -8.79 24.98 -1.45
C ASP A 598 -9.19 26.09 -2.42
N ASP A 599 -8.18 26.65 -3.09
CA ASP A 599 -8.39 27.58 -4.17
C ASP A 599 -8.56 26.85 -5.51
N THR A 600 -8.67 27.62 -6.59
CA THR A 600 -8.86 27.01 -7.91
C THR A 600 -7.71 26.11 -8.36
N ASN A 601 -6.50 26.29 -7.84
CA ASN A 601 -5.31 25.58 -8.29
C ASN A 601 -4.79 24.55 -7.27
N TYR A 602 -5.57 24.26 -6.22
CA TYR A 602 -5.16 23.37 -5.13
C TYR A 602 -3.88 23.81 -4.40
N THR A 603 -3.65 25.12 -4.30
CA THR A 603 -2.44 25.72 -3.70
C THR A 603 -2.64 26.19 -2.26
N LYS A 604 -3.90 26.37 -1.84
CA LYS A 604 -4.22 26.85 -0.50
C LYS A 604 -4.16 25.72 0.52
N ALA A 605 -4.61 24.53 0.14
CA ALA A 605 -4.52 23.28 0.91
C ALA A 605 -4.76 23.47 2.41
N SER A 606 -5.96 23.91 2.79
CA SER A 606 -6.32 24.27 4.16
C SER A 606 -7.51 23.46 4.66
N VAL A 607 -7.73 23.48 5.97
CA VAL A 607 -8.99 23.05 6.59
C VAL A 607 -9.92 24.25 6.78
N GLY A 608 -11.21 24.02 6.72
CA GLY A 608 -12.26 24.96 7.11
C GLY A 608 -13.07 24.42 8.29
N VAL A 609 -13.47 25.31 9.20
CA VAL A 609 -14.27 24.97 10.38
C VAL A 609 -15.59 25.74 10.36
N ALA A 610 -16.70 25.04 10.59
CA ALA A 610 -18.02 25.62 10.75
C ALA A 610 -18.77 25.01 11.93
N ILE A 611 -19.70 25.75 12.54
CA ILE A 611 -20.45 25.31 13.72
C ILE A 611 -21.95 25.48 13.54
N SER A 612 -22.74 24.63 14.19
CA SER A 612 -24.19 24.79 14.29
C SER A 612 -24.73 24.37 15.65
N ASP A 613 -25.91 24.89 15.98
CA ASP A 613 -26.73 24.48 17.11
C ASP A 613 -27.62 23.27 16.79
N SER A 614 -27.82 22.98 15.49
CA SER A 614 -28.68 21.90 15.00
C SER A 614 -27.89 20.97 14.07
N PRO A 615 -28.16 19.65 14.07
CA PRO A 615 -27.55 18.75 13.09
C PRO A 615 -27.96 19.14 11.65
N THR A 616 -29.15 19.69 11.44
CA THR A 616 -29.62 20.12 10.10
C THR A 616 -29.22 21.55 9.75
N GLY A 617 -28.30 22.16 10.52
CA GLY A 617 -27.84 23.52 10.27
C GLY A 617 -28.87 24.61 10.63
N PRO A 618 -28.66 25.84 10.14
CA PRO A 618 -27.55 26.26 9.29
C PRO A 618 -26.20 26.22 10.04
N PHE A 619 -25.14 25.89 9.33
CA PHE A 619 -23.77 25.98 9.83
C PHE A 619 -23.20 27.36 9.54
N SER A 620 -22.62 27.98 10.57
CA SER A 620 -21.90 29.24 10.47
C SER A 620 -20.42 28.94 10.24
N TYR A 621 -19.90 29.37 9.09
CA TYR A 621 -18.47 29.27 8.77
C TYR A 621 -17.65 30.20 9.67
N LEU A 622 -16.58 29.69 10.26
CA LEU A 622 -15.73 30.46 11.16
C LEU A 622 -14.49 30.98 10.44
N TYR A 623 -13.65 30.07 9.95
CA TYR A 623 -12.38 30.40 9.30
C TYR A 623 -11.80 29.18 8.56
N SER A 624 -10.76 29.43 7.76
CA SER A 624 -9.85 28.40 7.26
C SER A 624 -8.42 28.64 7.71
N LYS A 625 -7.64 27.57 7.85
CA LYS A 625 -6.20 27.64 8.09
C LYS A 625 -5.47 26.37 7.68
N GLN A 626 -4.14 26.44 7.60
CA GLN A 626 -3.29 25.27 7.53
C GLN A 626 -3.05 24.73 8.95
N PRO A 627 -3.43 23.47 9.26
CA PRO A 627 -3.24 22.91 10.59
C PRO A 627 -1.75 22.62 10.83
N HIS A 628 -1.22 23.05 11.99
CA HIS A 628 0.18 22.91 12.38
C HIS A 628 1.19 23.53 11.39
N ASP A 629 0.78 24.58 10.67
CA ASP A 629 1.56 25.20 9.58
C ASP A 629 1.94 24.22 8.45
N CYS A 630 1.16 23.13 8.31
CA CYS A 630 1.30 22.16 7.23
C CYS A 630 0.09 22.22 6.30
N GLU A 631 0.31 21.88 5.03
CA GLU A 631 -0.78 21.76 4.06
C GLU A 631 -1.75 20.62 4.42
N SER A 632 -3.02 20.79 4.08
CA SER A 632 -4.08 19.81 4.31
C SER A 632 -4.96 19.67 3.08
N ARG A 633 -4.97 18.48 2.50
CA ARG A 633 -5.90 18.09 1.41
C ARG A 633 -6.97 17.14 1.92
N ASP A 634 -7.00 15.92 1.38
CA ASP A 634 -7.89 14.84 1.81
C ASP A 634 -7.83 14.66 3.32
N MET A 635 -8.98 14.78 3.98
CA MET A 635 -9.05 14.80 5.43
C MET A 635 -10.27 14.08 5.99
N THR A 636 -10.17 13.70 7.26
CA THR A 636 -11.26 13.19 8.07
C THR A 636 -11.07 13.59 9.54
N ILE A 637 -12.13 13.47 10.33
CA ILE A 637 -12.09 13.64 11.78
C ILE A 637 -12.57 12.37 12.47
N PHE A 638 -12.00 12.09 13.63
CA PHE A 638 -12.38 10.95 14.44
C PHE A 638 -12.56 11.37 15.90
N LYS A 639 -13.69 10.98 16.49
CA LYS A 639 -13.96 11.17 17.91
C LYS A 639 -13.76 9.84 18.61
N ASP A 640 -12.79 9.78 19.51
CA ASP A 640 -12.47 8.59 20.29
C ASP A 640 -13.42 8.43 21.49
N ASP A 641 -13.47 7.22 22.06
CA ASP A 641 -14.42 6.85 23.13
C ASP A 641 -14.22 7.70 24.41
N ASN A 642 -13.02 8.25 24.59
CA ASN A 642 -12.68 9.17 25.68
C ASN A 642 -13.20 10.60 25.46
N GLY A 643 -13.88 10.87 24.35
CA GLY A 643 -14.36 12.19 23.97
C GLY A 643 -13.29 13.11 23.39
N LYS A 644 -12.10 12.63 23.05
CA LYS A 644 -11.09 13.43 22.33
C LYS A 644 -11.33 13.35 20.82
N GLY A 645 -11.25 14.49 20.16
CA GLY A 645 -11.30 14.58 18.70
C GLY A 645 -9.89 14.54 18.10
N TYR A 646 -9.77 13.99 16.90
CA TYR A 646 -8.54 13.94 16.13
C TYR A 646 -8.82 14.34 14.69
N LEU A 647 -7.90 15.10 14.11
CA LEU A 647 -7.87 15.47 12.70
C LEU A 647 -6.82 14.61 11.99
N ILE A 648 -7.21 13.98 10.89
CA ILE A 648 -6.33 13.20 10.04
C ILE A 648 -6.37 13.80 8.65
N TYR A 649 -5.22 14.15 8.08
CA TYR A 649 -5.15 14.86 6.81
C TYR A 649 -3.91 14.51 6.00
N SER A 650 -4.05 14.55 4.68
CA SER A 650 -2.96 14.39 3.71
C SER A 650 -2.14 15.67 3.61
N SER A 651 -0.82 15.53 3.67
CA SER A 651 0.15 16.63 3.71
C SER A 651 1.41 16.32 2.88
N GLU A 652 2.32 17.29 2.78
CA GLU A 652 3.58 17.22 2.00
C GLU A 652 3.36 16.69 0.57
N ASP A 653 2.59 17.40 -0.24
CA ASP A 653 2.20 17.08 -1.62
C ASP A 653 1.56 15.69 -1.75
N ASN A 654 0.67 15.37 -0.80
CA ASN A 654 0.03 14.05 -0.66
C ASN A 654 1.01 12.89 -0.52
N SER A 655 2.23 13.13 0.00
CA SER A 655 3.21 12.06 0.22
C SER A 655 2.95 11.29 1.50
N GLU A 656 2.30 11.90 2.49
CA GLU A 656 2.09 11.33 3.83
C GLU A 656 0.83 11.86 4.52
N LEU A 657 0.45 11.23 5.63
CA LEU A 657 -0.68 11.66 6.46
C LEU A 657 -0.18 12.23 7.80
N HIS A 658 -0.88 13.24 8.28
CA HIS A 658 -0.67 13.84 9.60
C HIS A 658 -1.88 13.57 10.49
N ILE A 659 -1.63 13.27 11.76
CA ILE A 659 -2.66 13.09 12.79
C ILE A 659 -2.39 14.11 13.90
N GLY A 660 -3.37 14.97 14.18
CA GLY A 660 -3.31 15.95 15.26
C GLY A 660 -4.52 15.86 16.18
N GLN A 661 -4.33 16.04 17.48
CA GLN A 661 -5.44 16.09 18.43
C GLN A 661 -6.18 17.43 18.27
N LEU A 662 -7.50 17.41 18.32
CA LEU A 662 -8.32 18.60 18.42
C LEU A 662 -8.32 19.17 19.85
N THR A 663 -8.56 20.47 19.96
CA THR A 663 -8.84 21.15 21.22
C THR A 663 -10.14 20.64 21.85
N ASP A 664 -10.36 20.92 23.13
CA ASP A 664 -11.56 20.46 23.85
C ASP A 664 -12.88 20.97 23.25
N GLU A 665 -12.84 22.09 22.51
CA GLU A 665 -13.99 22.66 21.80
C GLU A 665 -14.16 22.08 20.39
N TYR A 666 -13.20 21.30 19.91
CA TYR A 666 -13.06 20.79 18.53
C TYR A 666 -12.98 21.87 17.46
N LEU A 667 -12.71 23.12 17.83
CA LEU A 667 -12.63 24.24 16.89
C LEU A 667 -11.22 24.46 16.36
N ASP A 668 -10.21 23.82 16.94
CA ASP A 668 -8.82 23.93 16.51
C ASP A 668 -8.04 22.64 16.82
N VAL A 669 -6.81 22.52 16.32
CA VAL A 669 -5.81 21.50 16.64
C VAL A 669 -4.89 21.94 17.78
N THR A 670 -4.36 20.99 18.53
CA THR A 670 -3.29 21.22 19.51
C THR A 670 -1.92 21.34 18.85
N ASP A 671 -0.89 21.80 19.56
CA ASP A 671 0.47 21.94 18.99
C ASP A 671 1.15 20.62 18.60
N TYR A 672 0.62 19.48 19.07
CA TYR A 672 1.23 18.17 18.83
C TYR A 672 0.59 17.44 17.63
N MET A 673 1.43 17.11 16.65
CA MET A 673 1.09 16.36 15.45
C MET A 673 2.06 15.20 15.24
N GLN A 674 1.52 14.08 14.75
CA GLN A 674 2.30 12.92 14.34
C GLN A 674 2.18 12.66 12.85
N ARG A 675 3.34 12.47 12.20
CA ARG A 675 3.45 12.05 10.80
C ARG A 675 3.34 10.52 10.72
N VAL A 676 2.50 10.03 9.81
CA VAL A 676 2.23 8.60 9.61
C VAL A 676 2.21 8.27 8.11
N LEU A 677 2.48 7.01 7.75
CA LEU A 677 2.53 6.54 6.35
C LEU A 677 3.44 7.39 5.44
N ILE A 678 4.61 7.77 5.96
CA ILE A 678 5.58 8.66 5.31
C ILE A 678 5.99 8.11 3.94
N ALA A 679 5.91 8.96 2.91
CA ALA A 679 6.27 8.67 1.51
C ALA A 679 5.53 7.46 0.88
N GLN A 680 4.34 7.13 1.40
CA GLN A 680 3.50 6.06 0.84
C GLN A 680 2.45 6.58 -0.14
N HIS A 681 2.29 7.90 -0.28
CA HIS A 681 1.32 8.54 -1.17
C HIS A 681 -0.12 8.04 -0.99
N ARG A 682 -0.57 8.03 0.27
CA ARG A 682 -1.91 7.59 0.67
C ARG A 682 -2.80 8.80 0.93
N GLU A 683 -4.05 8.72 0.47
CA GLU A 683 -5.07 9.76 0.60
C GLU A 683 -6.41 9.15 1.08
N ALA A 684 -7.47 9.95 1.10
CA ALA A 684 -8.84 9.54 1.46
C ALA A 684 -8.97 8.72 2.76
N PRO A 685 -8.43 9.20 3.90
CA PRO A 685 -8.41 8.43 5.15
C PRO A 685 -9.83 8.20 5.70
N ALA A 686 -10.17 6.93 5.97
CA ALA A 686 -11.40 6.52 6.63
C ALA A 686 -11.06 5.70 7.88
N LEU A 687 -11.16 6.33 9.04
CA LEU A 687 -10.68 5.81 10.33
C LEU A 687 -11.84 5.27 11.18
N PHE A 688 -11.63 4.14 11.85
CA PHE A 688 -12.59 3.52 12.75
C PHE A 688 -11.87 2.73 13.84
N LYS A 689 -12.59 2.32 14.89
CA LYS A 689 -12.02 1.62 16.04
C LYS A 689 -12.81 0.35 16.33
N TYR A 690 -12.10 -0.72 16.66
CA TYR A 690 -12.69 -2.01 17.06
C TYR A 690 -11.85 -2.67 18.15
N GLU A 691 -12.49 -3.10 19.25
CA GLU A 691 -11.83 -3.78 20.39
C GLU A 691 -10.53 -3.10 20.87
N GLY A 692 -10.53 -1.77 20.97
CA GLY A 692 -9.36 -0.99 21.41
C GLY A 692 -8.26 -0.79 20.36
N THR A 693 -8.41 -1.37 19.16
CA THR A 693 -7.49 -1.19 18.03
C THR A 693 -8.06 -0.17 17.04
N TYR A 694 -7.20 0.74 16.57
CA TYR A 694 -7.54 1.73 15.54
C TYR A 694 -7.23 1.15 14.17
N TYR A 695 -8.16 1.32 13.24
CA TYR A 695 -8.04 0.89 11.85
C TYR A 695 -8.26 2.08 10.93
N MET A 696 -7.55 2.10 9.80
CA MET A 696 -7.68 3.16 8.80
C MET A 696 -7.62 2.57 7.40
N ILE A 697 -8.60 2.90 6.57
CA ILE A 697 -8.57 2.60 5.13
C ILE A 697 -8.17 3.86 4.39
N THR A 698 -7.31 3.71 3.40
CA THR A 698 -6.81 4.80 2.56
C THR A 698 -6.89 4.41 1.10
N SER A 699 -6.96 5.37 0.17
CA SER A 699 -6.68 5.18 -1.26
C SER A 699 -5.25 5.64 -1.60
N GLY A 700 -4.76 5.32 -2.80
CA GLY A 700 -3.54 5.90 -3.36
C GLY A 700 -3.84 7.21 -4.11
N CYS A 701 -2.83 8.06 -4.29
CA CYS A 701 -2.96 9.37 -4.94
C CYS A 701 -2.99 9.28 -6.48
N THR A 702 -4.17 9.07 -7.08
CA THR A 702 -4.35 9.01 -8.54
C THR A 702 -5.44 9.94 -9.07
N GLY A 703 -5.72 11.03 -8.35
CA GLY A 703 -6.81 11.95 -8.67
C GLY A 703 -8.15 11.21 -8.66
N TRP A 704 -8.98 11.41 -9.68
CA TRP A 704 -10.28 10.73 -9.77
C TRP A 704 -10.21 9.24 -10.15
N ALA A 705 -9.06 8.74 -10.59
CA ALA A 705 -8.95 7.34 -11.01
C ALA A 705 -9.05 6.41 -9.78
N PRO A 706 -9.86 5.35 -9.83
CA PRO A 706 -9.94 4.39 -8.73
C PRO A 706 -8.65 3.56 -8.65
N ASN A 707 -8.28 3.17 -7.44
CA ASN A 707 -7.01 2.52 -7.14
C ASN A 707 -7.15 1.55 -5.97
N THR A 708 -6.03 0.93 -5.57
CA THR A 708 -6.03 -0.10 -4.54
C THR A 708 -6.09 0.52 -3.15
N ALA A 709 -7.16 0.22 -2.42
CA ALA A 709 -7.29 0.53 -1.01
C ALA A 709 -6.27 -0.26 -0.18
N LEU A 710 -5.75 0.36 0.88
CA LEU A 710 -4.90 -0.29 1.87
C LEU A 710 -5.51 -0.05 3.25
N ALA A 711 -5.60 -1.12 4.03
CA ALA A 711 -5.95 -1.06 5.44
C ALA A 711 -4.69 -0.95 6.29
N HIS A 712 -4.80 -0.19 7.38
CA HIS A 712 -3.74 0.01 8.36
C HIS A 712 -4.32 -0.18 9.77
N ALA A 713 -3.49 -0.59 10.72
CA ALA A 713 -3.86 -0.79 12.11
C ALA A 713 -2.84 -0.16 13.08
N ALA A 714 -3.30 0.26 14.25
CA ALA A 714 -2.47 0.77 15.34
C ALA A 714 -3.14 0.50 16.70
N THR A 715 -2.34 0.28 17.75
CA THR A 715 -2.85 0.22 19.14
C THR A 715 -3.15 1.60 19.72
N ALA A 716 -2.57 2.65 19.14
CA ALA A 716 -2.79 4.04 19.54
C ALA A 716 -3.01 4.89 18.29
N ILE A 717 -3.93 5.87 18.39
CA ILE A 717 -4.27 6.75 17.25
C ILE A 717 -3.07 7.55 16.73
N MET A 718 -2.15 7.93 17.62
CA MET A 718 -0.90 8.60 17.27
C MET A 718 0.17 7.62 16.75
N GLY A 719 -0.19 6.37 16.45
CA GLY A 719 0.71 5.35 15.93
C GLY A 719 1.56 4.64 17.00
N PRO A 720 2.51 3.79 16.58
CA PRO A 720 2.89 3.52 15.19
C PRO A 720 1.76 2.83 14.40
N TRP A 721 1.66 3.15 13.11
CA TRP A 721 0.67 2.58 12.18
C TRP A 721 1.32 1.51 11.29
N GLU A 722 0.60 0.41 11.11
CA GLU A 722 1.04 -0.78 10.40
C GLU A 722 0.10 -1.13 9.24
N THR A 723 0.63 -1.37 8.04
CA THR A 723 -0.14 -1.65 6.82
C THR A 723 -0.47 -3.13 6.68
N LEU A 724 -1.76 -3.46 6.64
CA LEU A 724 -2.28 -4.83 6.56
C LEU A 724 -2.38 -5.38 5.12
N GLY A 725 -2.42 -4.50 4.12
CA GLY A 725 -2.61 -4.86 2.70
C GLY A 725 -3.98 -4.46 2.16
N ASN A 726 -4.39 -5.06 1.03
CA ASN A 726 -5.67 -4.76 0.38
C ASN A 726 -6.84 -5.44 1.13
N PRO A 727 -7.79 -4.68 1.70
CA PRO A 727 -8.91 -5.25 2.43
C PRO A 727 -10.05 -5.75 1.53
N CYS A 728 -10.03 -5.49 0.22
CA CYS A 728 -11.12 -5.85 -0.68
C CYS A 728 -11.21 -7.37 -0.91
N VAL A 729 -12.39 -7.95 -0.74
CA VAL A 729 -12.69 -9.37 -0.93
C VAL A 729 -13.91 -9.53 -1.84
N GLY A 730 -13.90 -10.56 -2.69
CA GLY A 730 -14.93 -10.78 -3.72
C GLY A 730 -14.63 -10.07 -5.04
N GLY A 731 -15.48 -10.28 -6.05
CA GLY A 731 -15.28 -9.76 -7.41
C GLY A 731 -14.04 -10.33 -8.13
N ASN A 732 -13.75 -9.81 -9.32
CA ASN A 732 -12.53 -10.15 -10.05
C ASN A 732 -11.31 -9.35 -9.53
N ASP A 733 -10.12 -9.68 -10.00
CA ASP A 733 -8.87 -9.04 -9.55
C ASP A 733 -8.86 -7.53 -9.82
N ILE A 734 -9.46 -7.10 -10.94
CA ILE A 734 -9.56 -5.68 -11.32
C ILE A 734 -10.41 -4.94 -10.30
N PHE A 735 -11.59 -5.46 -9.99
CA PHE A 735 -12.49 -4.90 -8.99
C PHE A 735 -11.79 -4.75 -7.63
N ARG A 736 -11.04 -5.75 -7.17
CA ARG A 736 -10.29 -5.62 -5.90
C ARG A 736 -9.14 -4.61 -5.99
N SER A 737 -8.47 -4.51 -7.13
CA SER A 737 -7.37 -3.56 -7.35
C SER A 737 -7.82 -2.11 -7.51
N THR A 738 -9.10 -1.89 -7.85
CA THR A 738 -9.70 -0.55 -8.02
C THR A 738 -10.68 -0.21 -6.91
N THR A 739 -10.69 -0.98 -5.80
CA THR A 739 -11.64 -0.80 -4.69
C THR A 739 -13.08 -0.72 -5.21
N PHE A 740 -13.43 -1.65 -6.10
CA PHE A 740 -14.72 -1.75 -6.76
C PHE A 740 -15.10 -0.50 -7.58
N PHE A 741 -14.09 0.11 -8.23
CA PHE A 741 -14.17 1.39 -8.92
C PHE A 741 -14.67 2.52 -8.02
N SER A 742 -14.13 2.59 -6.80
CA SER A 742 -14.49 3.62 -5.83
C SER A 742 -13.28 4.05 -5.01
N GLN A 743 -13.42 5.14 -4.26
CA GLN A 743 -12.42 5.66 -3.33
C GLN A 743 -13.04 5.87 -1.96
N SER A 744 -12.31 5.52 -0.90
CA SER A 744 -12.81 5.59 0.48
C SER A 744 -13.25 7.01 0.88
N THR A 745 -14.25 7.10 1.75
CA THR A 745 -14.60 8.38 2.38
C THR A 745 -14.87 8.26 3.88
N PHE A 746 -15.57 7.20 4.31
CA PHE A 746 -15.97 7.04 5.70
C PHE A 746 -16.21 5.56 6.03
N VAL A 747 -16.16 5.22 7.32
CA VAL A 747 -16.56 3.90 7.83
C VAL A 747 -17.55 4.13 8.96
N LEU A 748 -18.76 3.61 8.79
CA LEU A 748 -19.84 3.75 9.76
C LEU A 748 -19.94 2.45 10.59
N PRO A 749 -19.74 2.48 11.92
CA PRO A 749 -20.04 1.32 12.77
C PRO A 749 -21.53 0.99 12.72
N ILE A 750 -21.86 -0.30 12.72
CA ILE A 750 -23.24 -0.78 12.81
C ILE A 750 -23.56 -1.04 14.29
N PRO A 751 -24.44 -0.25 14.94
CA PRO A 751 -24.83 -0.51 16.32
C PRO A 751 -25.39 -1.92 16.49
N GLY A 752 -25.14 -2.55 17.64
CA GLY A 752 -25.65 -3.90 17.95
C GLY A 752 -24.88 -5.07 17.32
N LEU A 753 -24.01 -4.84 16.32
CA LEU A 753 -23.24 -5.88 15.65
C LEU A 753 -21.73 -5.65 15.80
N SER A 754 -21.15 -6.25 16.84
CA SER A 754 -19.70 -6.18 17.10
C SER A 754 -18.89 -6.68 15.90
N GLY A 755 -17.93 -5.88 15.46
CA GLY A 755 -16.98 -6.25 14.40
C GLY A 755 -17.51 -6.02 12.99
N SER A 756 -18.73 -5.49 12.84
CA SER A 756 -19.37 -5.17 11.56
C SER A 756 -19.52 -3.66 11.37
N PHE A 757 -19.17 -3.20 10.17
CA PHE A 757 -19.15 -1.80 9.78
C PHE A 757 -19.67 -1.66 8.35
N ILE A 758 -20.03 -0.45 7.94
CA ILE A 758 -20.32 -0.08 6.56
C ILE A 758 -19.13 0.72 6.05
N PHE A 759 -18.43 0.18 5.06
CA PHE A 759 -17.46 0.92 4.27
C PHE A 759 -18.19 1.82 3.28
N MET A 760 -17.93 3.12 3.35
CA MET A 760 -18.49 4.12 2.44
C MET A 760 -17.40 4.63 1.50
N ALA A 761 -17.71 4.63 0.21
CA ALA A 761 -16.83 5.11 -0.84
C ALA A 761 -17.62 5.80 -1.96
N ASP A 762 -16.93 6.66 -2.72
CA ASP A 762 -17.47 7.36 -3.87
C ASP A 762 -16.90 6.76 -5.17
N ARG A 763 -17.78 6.52 -6.13
CA ARG A 763 -17.45 6.19 -7.53
C ARG A 763 -17.56 7.48 -8.34
N TRP A 764 -16.42 8.14 -8.48
CA TRP A 764 -16.32 9.42 -9.17
C TRP A 764 -16.55 9.29 -10.68
N SER A 765 -17.32 10.22 -11.24
CA SER A 765 -17.49 10.41 -12.68
C SER A 765 -16.92 11.78 -13.08
N PRO A 766 -15.65 11.86 -13.53
CA PRO A 766 -14.97 13.15 -13.76
C PRO A 766 -15.60 14.00 -14.84
N SER A 767 -16.23 13.38 -15.84
CA SER A 767 -16.94 14.08 -16.92
C SER A 767 -18.23 14.73 -16.43
N GLU A 768 -18.86 14.17 -15.40
CA GLU A 768 -20.12 14.65 -14.84
C GLU A 768 -20.16 14.36 -13.34
N LEU A 769 -19.57 15.25 -12.54
CA LEU A 769 -19.39 15.02 -11.11
C LEU A 769 -20.72 14.89 -10.36
N ARG A 770 -21.78 15.55 -10.85
CA ARG A 770 -23.17 15.38 -10.36
C ARG A 770 -23.63 13.92 -10.39
N ASP A 771 -23.14 13.17 -11.37
CA ASP A 771 -23.51 11.78 -11.62
C ASP A 771 -22.64 10.76 -10.90
N SER A 772 -21.70 11.22 -10.07
CA SER A 772 -20.92 10.35 -9.20
C SER A 772 -21.83 9.52 -8.29
N ARG A 773 -21.42 8.29 -7.99
CA ARG A 773 -22.25 7.29 -7.31
C ARG A 773 -21.65 6.88 -5.98
N TYR A 774 -22.48 6.29 -5.13
CA TYR A 774 -22.04 5.78 -3.84
C TYR A 774 -21.77 4.29 -3.94
N VAL A 775 -20.75 3.82 -3.23
CA VAL A 775 -20.43 2.40 -3.06
C VAL A 775 -20.33 2.15 -1.56
N TRP A 776 -21.46 1.77 -0.97
CA TRP A 776 -21.51 1.30 0.41
C TRP A 776 -21.41 -0.22 0.43
N LEU A 777 -20.59 -0.78 1.31
CA LEU A 777 -20.33 -2.22 1.38
C LEU A 777 -20.14 -2.68 2.83
N PRO A 778 -20.47 -3.94 3.16
CA PRO A 778 -20.18 -4.48 4.48
C PRO A 778 -18.66 -4.65 4.67
N LEU A 779 -18.17 -4.17 5.81
CA LEU A 779 -16.81 -4.33 6.30
C LEU A 779 -16.85 -5.13 7.60
N THR A 780 -16.02 -6.16 7.70
CA THR A 780 -15.87 -6.93 8.95
C THR A 780 -14.44 -6.93 9.43
N VAL A 781 -14.27 -6.92 10.76
CA VAL A 781 -12.98 -7.13 11.41
C VAL A 781 -13.00 -8.50 12.12
N GLY A 782 -12.18 -9.43 11.67
CA GLY A 782 -12.11 -10.78 12.25
C GLY A 782 -11.39 -11.81 11.36
N GLY A 783 -10.89 -12.88 11.99
CA GLY A 783 -10.18 -13.98 11.32
C GLY A 783 -8.67 -13.77 11.15
N LEU A 784 -7.94 -14.87 10.87
CA LEU A 784 -6.51 -14.84 10.55
C LEU A 784 -6.32 -14.30 9.11
N PRO A 785 -5.28 -13.47 8.85
CA PRO A 785 -5.01 -12.95 7.52
C PRO A 785 -4.61 -14.06 6.53
N ASP A 786 -5.22 -14.12 5.34
CA ASP A 786 -4.90 -15.12 4.29
C ASP A 786 -3.64 -14.77 3.51
N GLU A 787 -3.33 -13.47 3.37
CA GLU A 787 -2.07 -13.00 2.83
C GLU A 787 -1.11 -12.73 3.98
N ALA A 788 0.11 -13.25 3.87
CA ALA A 788 1.16 -12.89 4.81
C ALA A 788 1.37 -11.38 4.70
N ALA A 789 0.99 -10.65 5.76
CA ALA A 789 1.34 -9.26 5.89
C ALA A 789 2.84 -9.12 5.61
N ASP A 790 3.23 -8.15 4.77
CA ASP A 790 4.63 -7.87 4.48
C ASP A 790 5.26 -7.30 5.76
N TYR A 791 5.64 -8.16 6.71
CA TYR A 791 6.24 -7.72 7.98
C TYR A 791 7.66 -8.20 8.20
N SER A 792 8.52 -7.18 8.26
CA SER A 792 9.69 -7.12 9.10
C SER A 792 9.34 -7.47 10.54
N PHE A 793 10.11 -8.39 11.12
CA PHE A 793 10.40 -8.58 12.55
C PHE A 793 9.42 -7.98 13.61
N MET A 794 8.72 -8.90 14.30
CA MET A 794 8.18 -8.84 15.69
C MET A 794 6.85 -8.10 16.00
N PHE A 795 5.75 -8.89 16.10
CA PHE A 795 4.42 -8.67 16.75
C PHE A 795 3.55 -7.46 16.31
N PRO A 796 2.19 -7.50 16.32
CA PRO A 796 1.20 -8.56 16.60
C PRO A 796 0.43 -9.06 15.35
N LEU A 797 -0.29 -10.19 15.44
CA LEU A 797 -1.26 -10.63 14.42
C LEU A 797 -2.51 -9.74 14.51
N TRP A 798 -2.52 -8.61 13.78
CA TRP A 798 -3.72 -7.78 13.67
C TRP A 798 -4.91 -8.57 13.14
N SER A 799 -6.11 -8.31 13.66
CA SER A 799 -7.33 -8.86 13.07
C SER A 799 -7.48 -8.37 11.64
N ARG A 800 -7.82 -9.30 10.74
CA ARG A 800 -8.02 -8.99 9.33
C ARG A 800 -9.19 -8.03 9.16
N VAL A 801 -9.01 -7.04 8.28
CA VAL A 801 -10.07 -6.17 7.77
C VAL A 801 -10.48 -6.67 6.39
N SER A 802 -11.78 -6.95 6.20
CA SER A 802 -12.32 -7.42 4.93
C SER A 802 -13.51 -6.57 4.50
N ILE A 803 -13.47 -6.04 3.28
CA ILE A 803 -14.57 -5.31 2.63
C ILE A 803 -15.12 -6.21 1.54
N TYR A 804 -16.39 -6.60 1.63
CA TYR A 804 -16.95 -7.58 0.72
C TYR A 804 -17.78 -6.93 -0.38
N TRP A 805 -17.52 -7.35 -1.62
CA TRP A 805 -18.34 -6.96 -2.75
C TRP A 805 -19.47 -7.94 -3.00
N HIS A 806 -20.68 -7.40 -3.07
CA HIS A 806 -21.83 -8.07 -3.66
C HIS A 806 -22.70 -7.04 -4.39
N ARG A 807 -23.31 -7.44 -5.50
CA ARG A 807 -24.13 -6.55 -6.34
C ARG A 807 -25.37 -6.00 -5.63
N ARG A 808 -25.81 -6.68 -4.57
CA ARG A 808 -26.99 -6.36 -3.76
C ARG A 808 -26.71 -6.73 -2.33
N TRP A 809 -26.86 -5.82 -1.40
CA TRP A 809 -26.71 -6.22 0.00
C TRP A 809 -27.71 -5.49 0.87
N ARG A 810 -27.95 -6.07 2.04
CA ARG A 810 -28.80 -5.51 3.08
C ARG A 810 -28.10 -5.56 4.43
N LEU A 811 -28.58 -4.74 5.36
CA LEU A 811 -28.20 -4.85 6.76
C LEU A 811 -28.79 -6.15 7.35
N PRO A 812 -28.10 -6.79 8.31
CA PRO A 812 -28.58 -7.99 8.97
C PRO A 812 -29.95 -7.82 9.65
N GLU A 813 -30.73 -8.90 9.69
CA GLU A 813 -32.01 -8.95 10.42
C GLU A 813 -31.77 -8.79 11.93
N GLY A 814 -32.63 -8.01 12.60
CA GLY A 814 -32.52 -7.70 14.04
C GLY A 814 -31.83 -6.37 14.37
N TRP A 815 -31.21 -5.68 13.39
CA TRP A 815 -30.63 -4.35 13.60
C TRP A 815 -31.66 -3.26 13.97
N ARG A 816 -32.93 -3.45 13.62
CA ARG A 816 -34.00 -2.50 13.96
C ARG A 816 -34.52 -2.64 15.40
N ASP A 817 -34.21 -3.76 16.06
CA ASP A 817 -34.80 -4.14 17.35
C ASP A 817 -33.83 -3.97 18.53
N SER A 818 -32.63 -3.40 18.30
CA SER A 818 -31.55 -3.25 19.29
C SER A 818 -31.32 -1.83 19.75
#